data_AF-A0A8S4G9H2-F1
#
_entry.id   AF-A0A8S4G9H2-F1
#
_cell.length_a   1.000
_cell.length_b   1.000
_cell.length_c   1.000
_cell.angle_alpha   90.00
_cell.angle_beta   90.00
_cell.angle_gamma   90.00
#
_symmetry.space_group_name_H-M   'P 1'
#
loop_
_entity.id
_entity.type
_entity.pdbx_description
1 polymer ?
#
loop_
_entity_poly.entity_id
_entity_poly.type
_entity_poly.pdbx_seq_one_letter_code
_entity_poly.pdbx_strand_id
1 'polypeptide(L)'
;MLFACSYPRTETNMFPASLALAPLVAQQQGDARWGGFAAALLAAGPAPRAGRKTDQAHPPIHPTRHADNLSGNEARVYELVVRSFLATCAADARGLETTATADMGGERFSATGLVVTERNYLDVYPYDSWSAKQIHPYQEGSSFVPSELRLAESATAPPALLTEADLIALMDKHGIGTDATHAEHIETIKKREYVGVEAGRLLPSPLGLGLVEGYTAMRLEMSRPRLRAALEADLQAVCRGERPPAAVLAHQLAAYKQVYVVAAAQARRLDEALGETLQAEPGAPPAPAEPGEPRDQTGGYYLSIYGWIRIVLPDQCVVFDGDVSAAFDVNRGVRQGCVLAPTLFGIFFSALLSAAFDESEEGVHLHTRHDGKLFNTNLLKAKRNRLDLLVRELLFADDAAIVANTEEELQHLVTRFGRACDMFSMSVNTRKTVVMAQGTTIPPTITLNESTLQVVDHFCYLGSTTTSNLSNDKEIDSRIGRASTAFGKLYTRVWRNSKLTTRTKVLVYNSCVLSTLLYGSETWTTYRKQERRINAFHMRCLRIIIGVSWRDKVTNECVLNTTRTTSITAILKQRRLQWLGHVQRQDTERLPRRVMLGQLANATRPVGRPLLRFKDSCKRDMDDFEIDKDNWESLALDRPVWRQLLHQGKSKHDGKWLEKLKTKRLNQHLEASPNPNYACVRCGKQCKARIGLFSHMRKCGSQNPQPL
;
A
#
# COMPACT_ATOMS: atom_id res chain seq x y z
N MET A 1 -4.78 -20.30 -3.03
CA MET A 1 -3.40 -20.84 -2.90
C MET A 1 -2.83 -20.90 -1.46
N LEU A 2 -2.82 -19.79 -0.70
CA LEU A 2 -2.13 -19.60 0.60
C LEU A 2 -2.54 -20.51 1.80
N PHE A 3 -3.38 -21.52 1.59
CA PHE A 3 -3.84 -22.47 2.62
C PHE A 3 -3.72 -23.94 2.20
N ALA A 4 -3.27 -24.22 0.98
CA ALA A 4 -3.13 -25.58 0.48
C ALA A 4 -1.67 -26.02 0.33
N CYS A 5 -0.72 -25.09 0.48
CA CYS A 5 0.72 -25.34 0.49
C CYS A 5 1.37 -24.83 1.78
N SER A 6 2.58 -25.29 2.06
CA SER A 6 3.46 -24.74 3.12
C SER A 6 3.91 -23.31 2.79
N TYR A 7 4.64 -22.68 3.73
CA TYR A 7 5.08 -21.29 3.56
C TYR A 7 6.00 -21.14 2.34
N PRO A 8 5.67 -20.29 1.36
CA PRO A 8 6.34 -20.29 0.05
C PRO A 8 7.62 -19.45 0.01
N ARG A 9 8.03 -18.81 1.11
CA ARG A 9 9.30 -18.08 1.20
C ARG A 9 10.27 -18.89 2.05
N THR A 10 10.94 -19.82 1.40
CA THR A 10 11.92 -20.70 2.03
C THR A 10 12.99 -21.04 1.01
N GLU A 11 14.23 -21.14 1.47
CA GLU A 11 15.36 -21.64 0.68
C GLU A 11 15.60 -23.14 0.94
N THR A 12 14.78 -23.76 1.81
CA THR A 12 14.88 -25.17 2.18
C THR A 12 14.45 -26.06 1.02
N ASN A 13 15.32 -26.99 0.62
CA ASN A 13 15.01 -28.02 -0.37
C ASN A 13 15.14 -29.45 0.19
N MET A 14 15.34 -29.58 1.50
CA MET A 14 15.39 -30.86 2.21
C MET A 14 14.20 -30.99 3.17
N PHE A 15 13.43 -32.06 3.07
CA PHE A 15 12.37 -32.36 4.03
C PHE A 15 12.98 -32.79 5.38
N PRO A 16 12.52 -32.23 6.52
CA PRO A 16 13.03 -32.63 7.83
C PRO A 16 12.51 -34.02 8.19
N ALA A 17 13.33 -34.82 8.88
CA ALA A 17 12.96 -36.17 9.30
C ALA A 17 11.73 -36.22 10.23
N SER A 18 11.41 -35.12 10.89
CA SER A 18 10.22 -34.97 11.74
C SER A 18 8.91 -34.80 10.96
N LEU A 19 8.96 -34.49 9.65
CA LEU A 19 7.76 -34.30 8.84
C LEU A 19 7.29 -35.64 8.26
N ALA A 20 6.15 -36.13 8.73
CA ALA A 20 5.52 -37.32 8.18
C ALA A 20 4.95 -37.04 6.78
N LEU A 21 5.56 -37.64 5.74
CA LEU A 21 5.15 -37.43 4.35
C LEU A 21 3.96 -38.29 3.92
N ALA A 22 3.82 -39.50 4.48
CA ALA A 22 2.73 -40.41 4.15
C ALA A 22 1.31 -39.80 4.33
N PRO A 23 1.01 -39.07 5.42
CA PRO A 23 -0.27 -38.36 5.54
C PRO A 23 -0.51 -37.30 4.47
N LEU A 24 0.56 -36.62 4.01
CA LEU A 24 0.45 -35.58 2.98
C LEU A 24 0.19 -36.17 1.60
N VAL A 25 0.81 -37.32 1.29
CA VAL A 25 0.53 -38.10 0.07
C VAL A 25 -0.89 -38.67 0.10
N ALA A 26 -1.33 -39.23 1.23
CA ALA A 26 -2.67 -39.80 1.39
C ALA A 26 -3.77 -38.77 1.10
N GLN A 27 -3.57 -37.52 1.52
CA GLN A 27 -4.54 -36.45 1.24
C GLN A 27 -4.73 -36.17 -0.26
N GLN A 28 -3.77 -36.51 -1.13
CA GLN A 28 -3.85 -36.26 -2.57
C GLN A 28 -4.57 -37.37 -3.35
N GLN A 29 -4.93 -38.50 -2.73
CA GLN A 29 -5.56 -39.65 -3.39
C GLN A 29 -6.92 -39.33 -4.03
N GLY A 30 -7.60 -38.29 -3.55
CA GLY A 30 -8.92 -37.87 -4.05
C GLY A 30 -8.90 -37.04 -5.35
N ASP A 31 -7.72 -36.64 -5.87
CA ASP A 31 -7.66 -35.85 -7.11
C ASP A 31 -7.77 -36.72 -8.37
N ALA A 32 -8.61 -36.33 -9.31
CA ALA A 32 -8.83 -37.08 -10.55
C ALA A 32 -7.57 -37.20 -11.44
N ARG A 33 -6.60 -36.28 -11.32
CA ARG A 33 -5.44 -36.21 -12.23
C ARG A 33 -4.22 -36.96 -11.73
N TRP A 34 -4.02 -37.02 -10.41
CA TRP A 34 -2.82 -37.63 -9.80
C TRP A 34 -3.13 -38.55 -8.62
N GLY A 35 -4.40 -38.71 -8.23
CA GLY A 35 -4.80 -39.51 -7.07
C GLY A 35 -4.40 -40.97 -7.18
N GLY A 36 -4.50 -41.56 -8.39
CA GLY A 36 -4.02 -42.92 -8.65
C GLY A 36 -2.51 -43.08 -8.40
N PHE A 37 -1.70 -42.09 -8.84
CA PHE A 37 -0.26 -42.08 -8.57
C PHE A 37 0.04 -41.91 -7.08
N ALA A 38 -0.69 -41.01 -6.39
CA ALA A 38 -0.53 -40.81 -4.95
C ALA A 38 -0.84 -42.10 -4.16
N ALA A 39 -1.83 -42.89 -4.58
CA ALA A 39 -2.14 -44.17 -3.94
C ALA A 39 -1.03 -45.21 -4.14
N ALA A 40 -0.49 -45.34 -5.36
CA ALA A 40 0.64 -46.22 -5.64
C ALA A 40 1.90 -45.81 -4.84
N LEU A 41 2.17 -44.51 -4.76
CA LEU A 41 3.28 -43.96 -4.00
C LEU A 41 3.17 -44.22 -2.50
N LEU A 42 1.96 -44.10 -1.94
CA LEU A 42 1.72 -44.38 -0.53
C LEU A 42 1.97 -45.85 -0.19
N ALA A 43 1.61 -46.76 -1.10
CA ALA A 43 1.86 -48.20 -0.94
C ALA A 43 3.36 -48.55 -1.04
N ALA A 44 4.10 -47.87 -1.91
CA ALA A 44 5.55 -48.05 -2.08
C ALA A 44 6.37 -47.44 -0.92
N GLY A 45 5.81 -46.44 -0.22
CA GLY A 45 6.50 -45.68 0.82
C GLY A 45 7.15 -44.40 0.26
N PRO A 46 6.69 -43.19 0.65
CA PRO A 46 7.25 -41.95 0.15
C PRO A 46 8.73 -41.78 0.55
N ALA A 47 9.60 -41.66 -0.45
CA ALA A 47 11.05 -41.51 -0.27
C ALA A 47 11.49 -40.20 -0.93
N PRO A 48 11.53 -39.06 -0.20
CA PRO A 48 11.86 -37.77 -0.77
C PRO A 48 13.31 -37.74 -1.25
N ARG A 49 13.54 -37.24 -2.47
CA ARG A 49 14.88 -36.94 -2.97
C ARG A 49 15.58 -35.93 -2.05
N ALA A 50 16.82 -36.23 -1.64
CA ALA A 50 17.56 -35.42 -0.68
C ALA A 50 18.00 -34.07 -1.27
N GLY A 51 17.68 -32.98 -0.55
CA GLY A 51 18.21 -31.64 -0.78
C GLY A 51 19.52 -31.38 -0.04
N ARG A 52 20.05 -30.16 -0.17
CA ARG A 52 21.30 -29.70 0.48
C ARG A 52 21.17 -28.36 1.22
N LYS A 53 20.06 -27.63 1.04
CA LYS A 53 19.80 -26.30 1.61
C LYS A 53 18.71 -26.40 2.69
N THR A 54 18.89 -25.70 3.80
CA THR A 54 17.88 -25.53 4.86
C THR A 54 18.03 -24.18 5.54
N ASP A 55 16.89 -23.51 5.78
CA ASP A 55 16.78 -22.27 6.57
C ASP A 55 16.52 -22.55 8.07
N GLN A 56 16.45 -23.83 8.47
CA GLN A 56 16.12 -24.30 9.83
C GLN A 56 14.76 -23.83 10.39
N ALA A 57 13.92 -23.17 9.58
CA ALA A 57 12.66 -22.57 10.00
C ALA A 57 11.45 -23.19 9.29
N HIS A 58 11.60 -23.50 8.00
CA HIS A 58 10.52 -23.93 7.12
C HIS A 58 10.94 -25.17 6.30
N PRO A 59 10.05 -26.17 6.14
CA PRO A 59 10.27 -27.27 5.21
C PRO A 59 10.10 -26.80 3.75
N PRO A 60 10.52 -27.60 2.74
CA PRO A 60 10.32 -27.29 1.33
C PRO A 60 8.86 -26.98 1.00
N ILE A 61 8.63 -26.28 -0.11
CA ILE A 61 7.27 -25.97 -0.57
C ILE A 61 6.56 -27.28 -0.95
N HIS A 62 5.48 -27.62 -0.24
CA HIS A 62 4.73 -28.87 -0.41
C HIS A 62 3.23 -28.65 -0.12
N PRO A 63 2.33 -29.50 -0.63
CA PRO A 63 0.91 -29.40 -0.33
C PRO A 63 0.63 -29.82 1.12
N THR A 64 -0.09 -28.99 1.86
CA THR A 64 -0.50 -29.25 3.26
C THR A 64 -1.91 -29.81 3.37
N ARG A 65 -2.70 -29.71 2.29
CA ARG A 65 -4.01 -30.34 2.11
C ARG A 65 -4.39 -30.41 0.64
N HIS A 66 -5.34 -31.29 0.31
CA HIS A 66 -6.00 -31.31 -0.99
C HIS A 66 -6.91 -30.08 -1.16
N ALA A 67 -6.95 -29.56 -2.39
CA ALA A 67 -7.78 -28.42 -2.76
C ALA A 67 -8.28 -28.58 -4.21
N ASP A 68 -9.60 -28.72 -4.36
CA ASP A 68 -10.33 -28.90 -5.62
C ASP A 68 -11.01 -27.62 -6.13
N ASN A 69 -11.20 -26.64 -5.25
CA ASN A 69 -11.93 -25.41 -5.51
C ASN A 69 -11.06 -24.22 -5.99
N LEU A 70 -9.90 -24.48 -6.59
CA LEU A 70 -9.00 -23.47 -7.12
C LEU A 70 -9.27 -23.22 -8.61
N SER A 71 -9.04 -21.99 -9.08
CA SER A 71 -9.22 -21.61 -10.49
C SER A 71 -8.07 -20.74 -11.02
N GLY A 72 -7.92 -20.66 -12.34
CA GLY A 72 -6.92 -19.83 -13.00
C GLY A 72 -5.48 -20.14 -12.56
N ASN A 73 -4.66 -19.10 -12.37
CA ASN A 73 -3.27 -19.25 -11.94
C ASN A 73 -3.13 -19.89 -10.55
N GLU A 74 -4.15 -19.77 -9.68
CA GLU A 74 -4.13 -20.46 -8.39
C GLU A 74 -4.16 -21.98 -8.54
N ALA A 75 -4.98 -22.49 -9.46
CA ALA A 75 -5.02 -23.92 -9.75
C ALA A 75 -3.71 -24.40 -10.39
N ARG A 76 -3.15 -23.63 -11.34
CA ARG A 76 -1.93 -24.01 -12.07
C ARG A 76 -0.70 -24.14 -11.16
N VAL A 77 -0.46 -23.15 -10.30
CA VAL A 77 0.70 -23.21 -9.39
C VAL A 77 0.47 -24.22 -8.25
N TYR A 78 -0.78 -24.43 -7.80
CA TYR A 78 -1.07 -25.50 -6.84
C TYR A 78 -0.80 -26.89 -7.44
N GLU A 79 -1.27 -27.12 -8.67
CA GLU A 79 -0.97 -28.34 -9.43
C GLU A 79 0.54 -28.56 -9.60
N LEU A 80 1.30 -27.51 -9.95
CA LEU A 80 2.76 -27.59 -10.03
C LEU A 80 3.38 -28.02 -8.70
N VAL A 81 2.96 -27.43 -7.58
CA VAL A 81 3.47 -27.78 -6.24
C VAL A 81 3.11 -29.22 -5.86
N VAL A 82 1.88 -29.67 -6.09
CA VAL A 82 1.46 -31.04 -5.76
C VAL A 82 2.22 -32.06 -6.62
N ARG A 83 2.29 -31.84 -7.93
CA ARG A 83 3.01 -32.74 -8.84
C ARG A 83 4.49 -32.79 -8.52
N SER A 84 5.12 -31.64 -8.23
CA SER A 84 6.52 -31.56 -7.81
C SER A 84 6.76 -32.33 -6.50
N PHE A 85 5.87 -32.18 -5.52
CA PHE A 85 5.95 -32.91 -4.26
C PHE A 85 5.84 -34.42 -4.44
N LEU A 86 4.82 -34.90 -5.20
CA LEU A 86 4.62 -36.33 -5.46
C LEU A 86 5.79 -36.91 -6.24
N ALA A 87 6.30 -36.18 -7.25
CA ALA A 87 7.48 -36.58 -8.02
C ALA A 87 8.73 -36.67 -7.14
N THR A 88 8.95 -35.69 -6.27
CA THR A 88 10.09 -35.67 -5.34
C THR A 88 10.07 -36.87 -4.39
N CYS A 89 8.89 -37.36 -4.03
CA CYS A 89 8.71 -38.51 -3.15
C CYS A 89 8.77 -39.86 -3.88
N ALA A 90 8.72 -39.86 -5.22
CA ALA A 90 8.70 -41.06 -6.05
C ALA A 90 10.11 -41.50 -6.46
N ALA A 91 10.21 -42.69 -7.05
CA ALA A 91 11.47 -43.19 -7.61
C ALA A 91 11.89 -42.42 -8.88
N ASP A 92 13.19 -42.39 -9.14
CA ASP A 92 13.76 -41.84 -10.38
C ASP A 92 13.32 -42.68 -11.59
N ALA A 93 13.14 -42.03 -12.74
CA ALA A 93 12.92 -42.74 -14.01
C ALA A 93 14.15 -43.59 -14.35
N ARG A 94 13.92 -44.80 -14.89
CA ARG A 94 14.98 -45.71 -15.32
C ARG A 94 14.91 -45.95 -16.81
N GLY A 95 16.07 -46.02 -17.45
CA GLY A 95 16.20 -46.37 -18.85
C GLY A 95 17.51 -47.06 -19.14
N LEU A 96 17.56 -47.69 -20.31
CA LEU A 96 18.73 -48.34 -20.87
C LEU A 96 19.25 -47.46 -22.00
N GLU A 97 20.46 -46.94 -21.83
CA GLU A 97 21.19 -46.26 -22.89
C GLU A 97 22.09 -47.27 -23.62
N THR A 98 22.00 -47.31 -24.94
CA THR A 98 22.85 -48.13 -25.80
C THR A 98 23.65 -47.22 -26.71
N THR A 99 24.97 -47.34 -26.68
CA THR A 99 25.87 -46.60 -27.58
C THR A 99 26.58 -47.58 -28.49
N ALA A 100 26.31 -47.47 -29.79
CA ALA A 100 27.05 -48.19 -30.82
C ALA A 100 28.16 -47.29 -31.35
N THR A 101 29.38 -47.83 -31.44
CA THR A 101 30.54 -47.12 -32.02
C THR A 101 31.00 -47.83 -33.28
N ALA A 102 31.31 -47.07 -34.33
CA ALA A 102 31.76 -47.57 -35.61
C ALA A 102 33.06 -46.87 -36.01
N ASP A 103 34.00 -47.64 -36.57
CA ASP A 103 35.21 -47.13 -37.20
C ASP A 103 35.03 -47.09 -38.71
N MET A 104 35.41 -45.99 -39.34
CA MET A 104 35.43 -45.85 -40.78
C MET A 104 36.71 -45.15 -41.20
N GLY A 105 37.68 -45.92 -41.68
CA GLY A 105 38.96 -45.38 -42.14
C GLY A 105 39.82 -44.77 -41.02
N GLY A 106 39.70 -45.28 -39.79
CA GLY A 106 40.40 -44.77 -38.61
C GLY A 106 39.68 -43.65 -37.85
N GLU A 107 38.57 -43.13 -38.38
CA GLU A 107 37.70 -42.15 -37.72
C GLU A 107 36.54 -42.84 -37.00
N ARG A 108 36.22 -42.38 -35.78
CA ARG A 108 35.16 -42.99 -34.95
C ARG A 108 33.88 -42.18 -34.97
N PHE A 109 32.76 -42.88 -35.17
CA PHE A 109 31.41 -42.36 -35.09
C PHE A 109 30.63 -43.09 -34.00
N SER A 110 29.68 -42.42 -33.36
CA SER A 110 28.84 -43.02 -32.34
C SER A 110 27.36 -42.71 -32.56
N ALA A 111 26.51 -43.71 -32.35
CA ALA A 111 25.07 -43.56 -32.27
C ALA A 111 24.58 -44.02 -30.91
N THR A 112 23.89 -43.12 -30.20
CA THR A 112 23.29 -43.40 -28.90
C THR A 112 21.77 -43.48 -29.01
N GLY A 113 21.20 -44.51 -28.40
CA GLY A 113 19.77 -44.73 -28.22
C GLY A 113 19.40 -44.91 -26.75
N LEU A 114 18.17 -44.55 -26.41
CA LEU A 114 17.63 -44.61 -25.05
C LEU A 114 16.26 -45.30 -25.07
N VAL A 115 16.10 -46.31 -24.23
CA VAL A 115 14.81 -46.98 -23.97
C VAL A 115 14.41 -46.73 -22.52
N VAL A 116 13.26 -46.10 -22.30
CA VAL A 116 12.74 -45.87 -20.94
C VAL A 116 12.08 -47.17 -20.44
N THR A 117 12.64 -47.79 -19.40
CA THR A 117 12.16 -49.05 -18.84
C THR A 117 11.15 -48.82 -17.71
N GLU A 118 11.35 -47.77 -16.91
CA GLU A 118 10.44 -47.37 -15.83
C GLU A 118 10.26 -45.84 -15.87
N ARG A 119 9.02 -45.37 -16.04
CA ARG A 119 8.73 -43.93 -16.10
C ARG A 119 8.72 -43.26 -14.73
N ASN A 120 8.28 -43.98 -13.70
CA ASN A 120 8.25 -43.56 -12.30
C ASN A 120 7.74 -42.10 -12.15
N TYR A 121 8.53 -41.16 -11.61
CA TYR A 121 8.09 -39.77 -11.39
C TYR A 121 7.55 -39.06 -12.66
N LEU A 122 7.96 -39.47 -13.86
CA LEU A 122 7.51 -38.88 -15.14
C LEU A 122 6.01 -39.09 -15.37
N ASP A 123 5.35 -40.02 -14.67
CA ASP A 123 3.91 -40.25 -14.78
C ASP A 123 3.09 -39.20 -14.01
N VAL A 124 3.68 -38.51 -13.03
CA VAL A 124 3.03 -37.43 -12.27
C VAL A 124 3.55 -36.03 -12.61
N TYR A 125 4.76 -35.91 -13.16
CA TYR A 125 5.43 -34.63 -13.44
C TYR A 125 5.59 -34.36 -14.95
N PRO A 126 4.55 -33.85 -15.63
CA PRO A 126 4.55 -33.67 -17.09
C PRO A 126 5.43 -32.50 -17.59
N TYR A 127 6.09 -31.79 -16.68
CA TYR A 127 6.95 -30.65 -17.00
C TYR A 127 8.36 -31.09 -17.43
N ASP A 128 8.72 -32.34 -17.12
CA ASP A 128 9.93 -33.02 -17.61
C ASP A 128 9.55 -34.07 -18.65
N SER A 129 10.42 -34.27 -19.64
CA SER A 129 10.21 -35.29 -20.67
C SER A 129 11.48 -36.10 -20.95
N TRP A 130 11.31 -37.42 -21.06
CA TRP A 130 12.30 -38.33 -21.63
C TRP A 130 11.75 -38.85 -22.95
N SER A 131 12.48 -38.60 -24.03
CA SER A 131 12.15 -39.10 -25.36
C SER A 131 12.95 -40.37 -25.63
N ALA A 132 12.25 -41.50 -25.77
CA ALA A 132 12.88 -42.74 -26.20
C ALA A 132 13.42 -42.56 -27.63
N LYS A 133 14.67 -42.94 -27.84
CA LYS A 133 15.32 -42.93 -29.15
C LYS A 133 15.81 -44.34 -29.42
N GLN A 134 15.04 -45.09 -30.21
CA GLN A 134 15.46 -46.41 -30.63
C GLN A 134 16.54 -46.28 -31.71
N ILE A 135 17.62 -47.01 -31.55
CA ILE A 135 18.65 -47.18 -32.59
C ILE A 135 18.54 -48.59 -33.19
N HIS A 136 19.08 -48.75 -34.39
CA HIS A 136 19.15 -50.06 -35.03
C HIS A 136 19.96 -51.04 -34.14
N PRO A 137 19.57 -52.32 -34.03
CA PRO A 137 20.38 -53.30 -33.35
C PRO A 137 21.67 -53.57 -34.13
N TYR A 138 22.82 -53.24 -33.55
CA TYR A 138 24.13 -53.55 -34.12
C TYR A 138 24.73 -54.76 -33.40
N GLN A 139 25.41 -55.63 -34.15
CA GLN A 139 26.22 -56.71 -33.59
C GLN A 139 27.68 -56.27 -33.60
N GLU A 140 28.39 -56.53 -32.50
CA GLU A 140 29.81 -56.21 -32.40
C GLU A 140 30.61 -56.97 -33.49
N GLY A 141 31.51 -56.25 -34.16
CA GLY A 141 32.28 -56.79 -35.30
C GLY A 141 31.55 -56.81 -36.64
N SER A 142 30.28 -56.37 -36.70
CA SER A 142 29.57 -56.28 -37.98
C SER A 142 30.10 -55.13 -38.84
N SER A 143 30.02 -55.30 -40.17
CA SER A 143 30.34 -54.26 -41.16
C SER A 143 29.08 -53.85 -41.90
N PHE A 144 28.96 -52.56 -42.21
CA PHE A 144 27.84 -52.02 -42.97
C PHE A 144 28.31 -50.84 -43.83
N VAL A 145 27.50 -50.47 -44.82
CA VAL A 145 27.76 -49.31 -45.68
C VAL A 145 26.89 -48.15 -45.21
N PRO A 146 27.45 -46.99 -44.84
CA PRO A 146 26.66 -45.81 -44.51
C PRO A 146 25.76 -45.40 -45.68
N SER A 147 24.50 -45.06 -45.41
CA SER A 147 23.57 -44.61 -46.45
C SER A 147 23.97 -43.27 -47.06
N GLU A 148 24.59 -42.40 -46.27
CA GLU A 148 25.03 -41.08 -46.69
C GLU A 148 26.16 -40.59 -45.78
N LEU A 149 27.12 -39.88 -46.37
CA LEU A 149 28.19 -39.19 -45.65
C LEU A 149 28.09 -37.70 -45.98
N ARG A 150 27.79 -36.88 -44.97
CA ARG A 150 27.65 -35.43 -45.11
C ARG A 150 28.74 -34.72 -44.32
N LEU A 151 29.37 -33.73 -44.94
CA LEU A 151 30.15 -32.72 -44.24
C LEU A 151 29.23 -31.53 -43.97
N ALA A 152 28.62 -31.48 -42.79
CA ALA A 152 27.70 -30.42 -42.42
C ALA A 152 28.46 -29.17 -41.98
N GLU A 153 28.09 -28.01 -42.53
CA GLU A 153 28.51 -26.73 -42.00
C GLU A 153 27.65 -26.35 -40.79
N SER A 154 28.30 -25.90 -39.72
CA SER A 154 27.63 -25.38 -38.53
C SER A 154 28.29 -24.08 -38.11
N ALA A 155 27.48 -23.09 -37.70
CA ALA A 155 27.96 -21.86 -37.09
C ALA A 155 27.62 -21.83 -35.60
N THR A 156 28.50 -21.24 -34.78
CA THR A 156 28.19 -20.98 -33.36
C THR A 156 27.13 -19.88 -33.26
N ALA A 157 26.09 -20.11 -32.46
CA ALA A 157 25.07 -19.10 -32.17
C ALA A 157 25.46 -18.26 -30.93
N PRO A 158 25.17 -16.95 -30.90
CA PRO A 158 25.34 -16.14 -29.70
C PRO A 158 24.38 -16.61 -28.59
N PRO A 159 24.73 -16.38 -27.31
CA PRO A 159 23.82 -16.65 -26.20
C PRO A 159 22.49 -15.91 -26.35
N ALA A 160 21.39 -16.55 -25.97
CA ALA A 160 20.09 -15.89 -25.95
C ALA A 160 20.01 -14.84 -24.83
N LEU A 161 19.19 -13.80 -25.04
CA LEU A 161 18.82 -12.86 -23.97
C LEU A 161 18.15 -13.59 -22.81
N LEU A 162 18.36 -13.08 -21.59
CA LEU A 162 17.88 -13.70 -20.36
C LEU A 162 16.35 -13.65 -20.28
N THR A 163 15.72 -14.75 -19.90
CA THR A 163 14.37 -14.72 -19.35
C THR A 163 14.40 -14.29 -17.88
N GLU A 164 13.24 -14.03 -17.28
CA GLU A 164 13.15 -13.77 -15.85
C GLU A 164 13.66 -14.96 -15.01
N ALA A 165 13.41 -16.19 -15.45
CA ALA A 165 13.93 -17.39 -14.80
C ALA A 165 15.46 -17.48 -14.88
N ASP A 166 16.04 -17.15 -16.03
CA ASP A 166 17.50 -17.13 -16.21
C ASP A 166 18.16 -16.07 -15.32
N LEU A 167 17.53 -14.89 -15.20
CA LEU A 167 18.01 -13.83 -14.31
C LEU A 167 17.91 -14.23 -12.84
N ILE A 168 16.81 -14.86 -12.41
CA ILE A 168 16.67 -15.40 -11.05
C ILE A 168 17.77 -16.44 -10.76
N ALA A 169 18.06 -17.33 -11.72
CA ALA A 169 19.13 -18.32 -11.57
C ALA A 169 20.51 -17.66 -11.44
N LEU A 170 20.79 -16.59 -12.18
CA LEU A 170 22.02 -15.80 -12.04
C LEU A 170 22.08 -15.07 -10.69
N MET A 171 20.97 -14.51 -10.23
CA MET A 171 20.88 -13.85 -8.93
C MET A 171 21.17 -14.83 -7.78
N ASP A 172 20.57 -16.03 -7.78
CA ASP A 172 20.85 -17.09 -6.79
C ASP A 172 22.30 -17.57 -6.88
N LYS A 173 22.81 -17.83 -8.10
CA LYS A 173 24.22 -18.21 -8.34
C LYS A 173 25.21 -17.20 -7.77
N HIS A 174 24.86 -15.92 -7.79
CA HIS A 174 25.71 -14.83 -7.32
C HIS A 174 25.37 -14.32 -5.92
N GLY A 175 24.41 -14.93 -5.23
CA GLY A 175 24.06 -14.62 -3.84
C GLY A 175 23.48 -13.21 -3.65
N ILE A 176 22.65 -12.75 -4.58
CA ILE A 176 21.92 -11.47 -4.46
C ILE A 176 20.42 -11.69 -4.59
N GLY A 177 19.61 -10.96 -3.83
CA GLY A 177 18.16 -11.14 -3.82
C GLY A 177 17.67 -12.29 -2.92
N THR A 178 18.46 -12.66 -1.91
CA THR A 178 18.10 -13.66 -0.87
C THR A 178 16.81 -13.29 -0.13
N ASP A 179 16.20 -14.26 0.58
CA ASP A 179 14.95 -14.11 1.34
C ASP A 179 13.72 -13.69 0.49
N ALA A 180 13.59 -14.31 -0.68
CA ALA A 180 12.48 -14.11 -1.62
C ALA A 180 12.34 -12.65 -2.15
N THR A 181 13.45 -11.93 -2.32
CA THR A 181 13.47 -10.55 -2.84
C THR A 181 13.82 -10.45 -4.33
N HIS A 182 14.14 -11.56 -5.02
CA HIS A 182 14.42 -11.59 -6.47
C HIS A 182 13.36 -10.84 -7.31
N ALA A 183 12.08 -11.18 -7.12
CA ALA A 183 10.98 -10.59 -7.87
C ALA A 183 10.85 -9.07 -7.65
N GLU A 184 11.12 -8.57 -6.45
CA GLU A 184 11.04 -7.15 -6.13
C GLU A 184 12.11 -6.34 -6.89
N HIS A 185 13.34 -6.84 -6.94
CA HIS A 185 14.43 -6.20 -7.68
C HIS A 185 14.18 -6.21 -9.19
N ILE A 186 13.72 -7.34 -9.74
CA ILE A 186 13.39 -7.48 -11.17
C ILE A 186 12.24 -6.55 -11.55
N GLU A 187 11.17 -6.48 -10.76
CA GLU A 187 10.07 -5.55 -11.01
C GLU A 187 10.49 -4.09 -10.90
N THR A 188 11.46 -3.77 -10.04
CA THR A 188 11.99 -2.40 -9.91
C THR A 188 12.70 -1.94 -11.18
N ILE A 189 13.55 -2.77 -11.79
CA ILE A 189 14.28 -2.40 -13.02
C ILE A 189 13.35 -2.34 -14.24
N LYS A 190 12.29 -3.17 -14.28
CA LYS A 190 11.22 -3.07 -15.28
C LYS A 190 10.42 -1.77 -15.12
N LYS A 191 9.96 -1.46 -13.89
CA LYS A 191 9.17 -0.26 -13.58
C LYS A 191 9.93 1.05 -13.85
N ARG A 192 11.26 1.02 -13.71
CA ARG A 192 12.14 2.16 -14.01
C ARG A 192 12.59 2.21 -15.47
N GLU A 193 12.07 1.32 -16.32
CA GLU A 193 12.34 1.28 -17.75
C GLU A 193 13.84 1.10 -18.09
N TYR A 194 14.62 0.51 -17.18
CA TYR A 194 16.01 0.11 -17.48
C TYR A 194 16.05 -1.16 -18.32
N VAL A 195 14.98 -1.97 -18.24
CA VAL A 195 14.82 -3.23 -18.97
C VAL A 195 13.38 -3.33 -19.46
N GLY A 196 13.20 -3.61 -20.74
CA GLY A 196 11.93 -4.00 -21.36
C GLY A 196 11.76 -5.52 -21.43
N VAL A 197 10.55 -5.97 -21.76
CA VAL A 197 10.25 -7.39 -22.00
C VAL A 197 9.78 -7.57 -23.44
N GLU A 198 10.53 -8.34 -24.22
CA GLU A 198 10.19 -8.67 -25.61
C GLU A 198 10.22 -10.19 -25.79
N ALA A 199 9.13 -10.77 -26.29
CA ALA A 199 8.96 -12.22 -26.43
C ALA A 199 9.33 -13.03 -25.17
N GLY A 200 9.09 -12.48 -23.97
CA GLY A 200 9.41 -13.10 -22.68
C GLY A 200 10.88 -13.02 -22.25
N ARG A 201 11.71 -12.27 -22.99
CA ARG A 201 13.13 -12.02 -22.68
C ARG A 201 13.35 -10.57 -22.23
N LEU A 202 14.35 -10.38 -21.40
CA LEU A 202 14.74 -9.11 -20.81
C LEU A 202 15.71 -8.39 -21.76
N LEU A 203 15.28 -7.24 -22.27
CA LEU A 203 16.07 -6.40 -23.17
C LEU A 203 16.48 -5.12 -22.42
N PRO A 204 17.78 -4.83 -22.24
CA PRO A 204 18.20 -3.57 -21.63
C PRO A 204 17.78 -2.39 -22.51
N SER A 205 17.24 -1.34 -21.90
CA SER A 205 16.98 -0.08 -22.60
C SER A 205 18.28 0.70 -22.81
N PRO A 206 18.33 1.68 -23.73
CA PRO A 206 19.46 2.58 -23.88
C PRO A 206 19.89 3.23 -22.55
N LEU A 207 18.93 3.66 -21.74
CA LEU A 207 19.17 4.22 -20.40
C LEU A 207 19.80 3.19 -19.46
N GLY A 208 19.29 1.95 -19.45
CA GLY A 208 19.85 0.87 -18.62
C GLY A 208 21.28 0.53 -19.01
N LEU A 209 21.57 0.48 -20.31
CA LEU A 209 22.90 0.18 -20.85
C LEU A 209 23.89 1.30 -20.54
N GLY A 210 23.55 2.56 -20.83
CA GLY A 210 24.42 3.71 -20.58
C GLY A 210 24.76 3.91 -19.10
N LEU A 211 23.86 3.56 -18.18
CA LEU A 211 24.17 3.55 -16.74
C LEU A 211 25.22 2.48 -16.38
N VAL A 212 25.08 1.27 -16.91
CA VAL A 212 26.04 0.17 -16.66
C VAL A 212 27.40 0.49 -17.26
N GLU A 213 27.43 1.00 -18.48
CA GLU A 213 28.65 1.38 -19.19
C GLU A 213 29.33 2.56 -18.50
N GLY A 214 28.60 3.59 -18.07
CA GLY A 214 29.18 4.73 -17.38
C GLY A 214 29.84 4.35 -16.04
N TYR A 215 29.23 3.48 -15.24
CA TYR A 215 29.89 2.97 -14.03
C TYR A 215 31.09 2.07 -14.35
N THR A 216 31.01 1.27 -15.41
CA THR A 216 32.13 0.43 -15.87
C THR A 216 33.30 1.30 -16.33
N ALA A 217 33.01 2.39 -17.05
CA ALA A 217 33.99 3.38 -17.47
C ALA A 217 34.67 4.04 -16.26
N MET A 218 33.99 4.24 -15.13
CA MET A 218 34.61 4.72 -13.87
C MET A 218 35.54 3.69 -13.20
N ARG A 219 35.75 2.51 -13.81
CA ARG A 219 36.42 1.35 -13.21
C ARG A 219 35.76 0.89 -11.91
N LEU A 220 34.47 1.19 -11.77
CA LEU A 220 33.65 0.70 -10.68
C LEU A 220 32.91 -0.54 -11.17
N GLU A 221 33.20 -1.69 -10.57
CA GLU A 221 32.49 -2.94 -10.86
C GLU A 221 31.07 -2.98 -10.23
N MET A 222 30.31 -1.89 -10.35
CA MET A 222 28.98 -1.76 -9.74
C MET A 222 27.92 -2.64 -10.39
N SER A 223 28.13 -3.01 -11.65
CA SER A 223 27.31 -4.01 -12.36
C SER A 223 27.62 -5.43 -11.92
N ARG A 224 28.75 -5.67 -11.23
CA ARG A 224 29.07 -6.98 -10.66
C ARG A 224 28.36 -7.14 -9.31
N PRO A 225 27.79 -8.33 -9.02
CA PRO A 225 27.00 -8.54 -7.81
C PRO A 225 27.81 -8.62 -6.50
N ARG A 226 29.15 -8.53 -6.57
CA ARG A 226 30.08 -8.81 -5.45
C ARG A 226 29.77 -8.00 -4.19
N LEU A 227 29.63 -6.68 -4.32
CA LEU A 227 29.40 -5.79 -3.18
C LEU A 227 28.05 -6.07 -2.52
N ARG A 228 27.01 -6.33 -3.34
CA ARG A 228 25.67 -6.66 -2.85
C ARG A 228 25.65 -8.04 -2.19
N ALA A 229 26.32 -9.03 -2.76
CA ALA A 229 26.42 -10.37 -2.20
C ALA A 229 27.12 -10.36 -0.83
N ALA A 230 28.19 -9.55 -0.69
CA ALA A 230 28.86 -9.36 0.59
C ALA A 230 27.93 -8.73 1.65
N LEU A 231 27.10 -7.76 1.27
CA LEU A 231 26.10 -7.17 2.16
C LEU A 231 25.04 -8.19 2.58
N GLU A 232 24.52 -9.00 1.66
CA GLU A 232 23.54 -10.04 2.00
C GLU A 232 24.14 -11.16 2.88
N ALA A 233 25.39 -11.54 2.64
CA ALA A 233 26.13 -12.45 3.51
C ALA A 233 26.29 -11.88 4.93
N ASP A 234 26.57 -10.58 5.07
CA ASP A 234 26.66 -9.90 6.37
C ASP A 234 25.31 -9.88 7.11
N LEU A 235 24.20 -9.67 6.40
CA LEU A 235 22.85 -9.74 6.98
C LEU A 235 22.54 -11.15 7.49
N GLN A 236 22.92 -12.19 6.74
CA GLN A 236 22.78 -13.58 7.16
C GLN A 236 23.65 -13.90 8.40
N ALA A 237 24.86 -13.35 8.48
CA ALA A 237 25.71 -13.48 9.66
C ALA A 237 25.10 -12.81 10.91
N VAL A 238 24.38 -11.68 10.74
CA VAL A 238 23.60 -11.06 11.82
C VAL A 238 22.47 -11.97 12.30
N CYS A 239 21.72 -12.59 11.37
CA CYS A 239 20.65 -13.53 11.72
C CYS A 239 21.16 -14.74 12.51
N ARG A 240 22.37 -15.21 12.22
CA ARG A 240 23.03 -16.31 12.96
C ARG A 240 23.71 -15.88 14.26
N GLY A 241 23.76 -14.58 14.55
CA GLY A 241 24.46 -14.04 15.72
C GLY A 241 25.98 -14.02 15.60
N GLU A 242 26.53 -14.22 14.40
CA GLU A 242 27.98 -14.25 14.12
C GLU A 242 28.57 -12.83 14.04
N ARG A 243 27.77 -11.83 13.66
CA ARG A 243 28.20 -10.43 13.56
C ARG A 243 27.18 -9.48 14.21
N PRO A 244 27.63 -8.44 14.95
CA PRO A 244 26.71 -7.45 15.50
C PRO A 244 26.23 -6.48 14.40
N PRO A 245 24.94 -6.06 14.42
CA PRO A 245 24.37 -5.16 13.40
C PRO A 245 25.16 -3.86 13.21
N ALA A 246 25.66 -3.27 14.29
CA ALA A 246 26.42 -2.02 14.24
C ALA A 246 27.74 -2.13 13.46
N ALA A 247 28.45 -3.26 13.60
CA ALA A 247 29.70 -3.49 12.88
C ALA A 247 29.45 -3.73 11.38
N VAL A 248 28.36 -4.44 11.04
CA VAL A 248 27.93 -4.60 9.64
C VAL A 248 27.59 -3.25 9.02
N LEU A 249 26.81 -2.41 9.73
CA LEU A 249 26.46 -1.09 9.24
C LEU A 249 27.69 -0.22 8.96
N ALA A 250 28.64 -0.16 9.91
CA ALA A 250 29.87 0.63 9.74
C ALA A 250 30.71 0.12 8.55
N HIS A 251 30.89 -1.20 8.44
CA HIS A 251 31.62 -1.84 7.35
C HIS A 251 31.00 -1.53 5.98
N GLN A 252 29.69 -1.72 5.85
CA GLN A 252 28.98 -1.53 4.59
C GLN A 252 28.92 -0.05 4.20
N LEU A 253 28.69 0.87 5.16
CA LEU A 253 28.76 2.31 4.89
C LEU A 253 30.13 2.73 4.37
N ALA A 254 31.23 2.23 4.95
CA ALA A 254 32.56 2.53 4.47
C ALA A 254 32.79 2.05 3.03
N ALA A 255 32.40 0.81 2.72
CA ALA A 255 32.54 0.22 1.38
C ALA A 255 31.74 1.00 0.32
N TYR A 256 30.46 1.30 0.60
CA TYR A 256 29.62 2.08 -0.32
C TYR A 256 30.04 3.56 -0.42
N LYS A 257 30.58 4.15 0.66
CA LYS A 257 31.12 5.52 0.63
C LYS A 257 32.32 5.61 -0.32
N GLN A 258 33.21 4.63 -0.30
CA GLN A 258 34.37 4.61 -1.21
C GLN A 258 33.94 4.59 -2.68
N VAL A 259 32.97 3.74 -3.02
CA VAL A 259 32.37 3.70 -4.36
C VAL A 259 31.77 5.05 -4.73
N TYR A 260 31.00 5.64 -3.82
CA TYR A 260 30.33 6.92 -4.04
C TYR A 260 31.32 8.05 -4.33
N VAL A 261 32.42 8.13 -3.58
CA VAL A 261 33.47 9.15 -3.79
C VAL A 261 34.06 9.06 -5.20
N VAL A 262 34.38 7.85 -5.66
CA VAL A 262 34.90 7.63 -7.03
C VAL A 262 33.86 7.99 -8.09
N ALA A 263 32.61 7.55 -7.90
CA ALA A 263 31.53 7.83 -8.85
C ALA A 263 31.21 9.32 -8.95
N ALA A 264 31.25 10.05 -7.83
CA ALA A 264 31.04 11.49 -7.80
C ALA A 264 32.19 12.24 -8.48
N ALA A 265 33.45 11.85 -8.22
CA ALA A 265 34.62 12.46 -8.83
C ALA A 265 34.67 12.26 -10.36
N GLN A 266 34.19 11.10 -10.84
CA GLN A 266 34.22 10.75 -12.27
C GLN A 266 32.86 10.88 -12.95
N ALA A 267 31.92 11.60 -12.33
CA ALA A 267 30.53 11.67 -12.73
C ALA A 267 30.36 11.80 -14.24
N ARG A 268 31.13 12.69 -14.90
CA ARG A 268 31.08 12.96 -16.36
C ARG A 268 31.07 11.72 -17.25
N ARG A 269 31.73 10.63 -16.85
CA ARG A 269 31.72 9.35 -17.59
C ARG A 269 30.33 8.74 -17.74
N LEU A 270 29.40 9.02 -16.82
CA LEU A 270 27.98 8.67 -16.99
C LEU A 270 27.28 9.53 -18.05
N ASP A 271 27.61 10.83 -18.16
CA ASP A 271 26.99 11.70 -19.16
C ASP A 271 27.48 11.30 -20.56
N GLU A 272 28.77 11.00 -20.70
CA GLU A 272 29.38 10.51 -21.93
C GLU A 272 28.72 9.20 -22.40
N ALA A 273 28.65 8.18 -21.54
CA ALA A 273 28.04 6.89 -21.88
C ALA A 273 26.52 6.98 -22.15
N LEU A 274 25.81 7.85 -21.42
CA LEU A 274 24.38 8.09 -21.67
C LEU A 274 24.14 8.87 -22.96
N GLY A 275 25.01 9.82 -23.32
CA GLY A 275 24.95 10.53 -24.59
C GLY A 275 25.06 9.57 -25.77
N GLU A 276 26.09 8.71 -25.74
CA GLU A 276 26.32 7.70 -26.78
C GLU A 276 25.13 6.75 -26.97
N THR A 277 24.57 6.24 -25.86
CA THR A 277 23.47 5.25 -25.90
C THR A 277 22.11 5.86 -26.24
N LEU A 278 21.82 7.09 -25.81
CA LEU A 278 20.55 7.78 -26.08
C LEU A 278 20.49 8.45 -27.45
N GLN A 279 21.53 8.34 -28.29
CA GLN A 279 21.68 9.06 -29.56
C GLN A 279 21.51 10.58 -29.41
N ALA A 280 21.92 11.10 -28.25
CA ALA A 280 22.01 12.52 -28.00
C ALA A 280 23.49 12.89 -28.05
N GLU A 281 23.88 13.86 -28.86
CA GLU A 281 25.26 14.34 -28.77
C GLU A 281 25.56 14.71 -27.31
N PRO A 282 26.70 14.26 -26.75
CA PRO A 282 27.13 14.71 -25.44
C PRO A 282 27.16 16.23 -25.50
N GLY A 283 26.23 16.87 -24.79
CA GLY A 283 26.14 18.33 -24.78
C GLY A 283 27.52 18.87 -24.46
N ALA A 284 28.09 19.63 -25.40
CA ALA A 284 29.31 20.37 -25.17
C ALA A 284 29.20 21.07 -23.81
N PRO A 285 30.31 21.21 -23.04
CA PRO A 285 30.27 22.06 -21.86
C PRO A 285 29.60 23.38 -22.28
N PRO A 286 28.66 23.92 -21.47
CA PRO A 286 27.97 25.14 -21.86
C PRO A 286 29.05 26.14 -22.24
N ALA A 287 28.98 26.61 -23.49
CA ALA A 287 29.85 27.68 -23.92
C ALA A 287 29.73 28.80 -22.88
N PRO A 288 30.83 29.50 -22.52
CA PRO A 288 30.70 30.71 -21.74
C PRO A 288 29.65 31.57 -22.44
N ALA A 289 28.60 31.93 -21.71
CA ALA A 289 27.35 32.42 -22.26
C ALA A 289 27.57 33.37 -23.45
N GLU A 290 27.23 32.91 -24.65
CA GLU A 290 27.07 33.86 -25.75
C GLU A 290 25.77 34.64 -25.50
N PRO A 291 25.82 35.98 -25.58
CA PRO A 291 24.72 36.83 -25.19
C PRO A 291 23.58 36.74 -26.21
N GLY A 292 22.58 35.89 -25.95
CA GLY A 292 21.40 35.85 -26.82
C GLY A 292 20.47 34.65 -26.66
N GLU A 293 19.90 34.43 -25.47
CA GLU A 293 18.64 33.67 -25.35
C GLU A 293 17.44 34.63 -25.28
N PRO A 294 16.24 34.20 -25.70
CA PRO A 294 15.10 35.09 -25.90
C PRO A 294 14.68 35.70 -24.56
N ARG A 295 14.84 37.01 -24.47
CA ARG A 295 14.38 37.82 -23.36
C ARG A 295 12.85 37.94 -23.44
N ASP A 296 12.16 37.77 -22.32
CA ASP A 296 10.88 38.46 -22.11
C ASP A 296 11.14 39.98 -22.24
N GLN A 297 10.12 40.79 -22.53
CA GLN A 297 10.21 42.25 -22.67
C GLN A 297 10.86 42.99 -21.48
N THR A 298 11.21 42.28 -20.40
CA THR A 298 11.92 42.72 -19.18
C THR A 298 13.27 42.02 -18.91
N GLY A 299 13.67 40.98 -19.66
CA GLY A 299 15.05 40.47 -19.69
C GLY A 299 15.50 39.42 -18.65
N GLY A 300 14.62 38.57 -18.09
CA GLY A 300 14.98 37.49 -17.16
C GLY A 300 15.23 36.08 -17.78
N TYR A 301 16.09 35.26 -17.16
CA TYR A 301 16.39 33.85 -17.55
C TYR A 301 15.35 32.85 -17.03
N TYR A 302 15.09 31.76 -17.77
CA TYR A 302 14.30 30.60 -17.30
C TYR A 302 15.06 29.80 -16.23
N LEU A 303 14.46 29.52 -15.07
CA LEU A 303 15.12 28.94 -13.90
C LEU A 303 14.72 27.48 -13.66
N SER A 304 15.49 26.51 -14.15
CA SER A 304 15.34 25.11 -13.70
C SER A 304 15.72 24.95 -12.22
N ILE A 305 15.25 23.88 -11.55
CA ILE A 305 15.65 23.56 -10.14
C ILE A 305 17.17 23.53 -9.96
N TYR A 306 17.92 23.16 -10.99
CA TYR A 306 19.39 23.17 -10.99
C TYR A 306 19.97 24.57 -11.12
N GLY A 307 19.42 25.39 -12.01
CA GLY A 307 19.79 26.80 -12.13
C GLY A 307 19.52 27.58 -10.84
N TRP A 308 18.40 27.29 -10.18
CA TRP A 308 18.01 27.90 -8.91
C TRP A 308 18.93 27.49 -7.76
N ILE A 309 19.25 26.19 -7.62
CA ILE A 309 20.21 25.69 -6.61
C ILE A 309 21.58 26.37 -6.79
N ARG A 310 22.04 26.59 -8.02
CA ARG A 310 23.33 27.24 -8.31
C ARG A 310 23.35 28.72 -7.92
N ILE A 311 22.23 29.41 -8.02
CA ILE A 311 22.10 30.84 -7.65
C ILE A 311 21.99 31.02 -6.14
N VAL A 312 21.22 30.17 -5.47
CA VAL A 312 20.92 30.32 -4.04
C VAL A 312 22.00 29.71 -3.13
N LEU A 313 22.75 28.72 -3.64
CA LEU A 313 23.88 28.11 -2.96
C LEU A 313 25.15 28.26 -3.81
N PRO A 314 25.75 29.48 -3.85
CA PRO A 314 26.91 29.76 -4.69
C PRO A 314 28.19 29.06 -4.20
N ASP A 315 28.36 28.92 -2.89
CA ASP A 315 29.51 28.27 -2.26
C ASP A 315 29.08 26.97 -1.58
N GLN A 316 29.18 25.85 -2.28
CA GLN A 316 28.81 24.54 -1.75
C GLN A 316 30.05 23.78 -1.27
N CYS A 317 30.02 23.33 -0.02
CA CYS A 317 31.09 22.62 0.67
C CYS A 317 30.56 21.36 1.37
N VAL A 318 31.42 20.38 1.60
CA VAL A 318 31.12 19.18 2.39
C VAL A 318 31.46 19.46 3.85
N VAL A 319 30.49 19.31 4.74
CA VAL A 319 30.72 19.33 6.19
C VAL A 319 30.80 17.89 6.71
N PHE A 320 31.91 17.53 7.33
CA PHE A 320 32.11 16.23 7.97
C PHE A 320 32.80 16.40 9.32
N ASP A 321 32.15 15.96 10.39
CA ASP A 321 32.66 16.01 11.77
C ASP A 321 33.06 17.43 12.26
N GLY A 322 32.40 18.46 11.71
CA GLY A 322 32.67 19.87 12.02
C GLY A 322 33.66 20.53 11.06
N ASP A 323 34.38 19.76 10.25
CA ASP A 323 35.30 20.28 9.24
C ASP A 323 34.60 20.55 7.90
N VAL A 324 34.97 21.66 7.27
CA VAL A 324 34.37 22.15 6.02
C VAL A 324 35.36 22.01 4.87
N SER A 325 34.96 21.36 3.78
CA SER A 325 35.80 21.27 2.57
C SER A 325 35.91 22.62 1.84
N ALA A 326 36.87 22.71 0.91
CA ALA A 326 36.84 23.76 -0.10
C ALA A 326 35.52 23.73 -0.91
N ALA A 327 35.11 24.89 -1.40
CA ALA A 327 33.91 25.02 -2.23
C ALA A 327 34.11 24.30 -3.58
N PHE A 328 33.04 23.71 -4.11
CA PHE A 328 33.05 23.03 -5.41
C PHE A 328 31.75 23.26 -6.18
N ASP A 329 31.85 23.26 -7.52
CA ASP A 329 30.71 23.43 -8.41
C ASP A 329 29.84 22.17 -8.49
N VAL A 330 28.53 22.32 -8.29
CA VAL A 330 27.55 21.26 -8.49
C VAL A 330 26.92 21.37 -9.88
N ASN A 331 27.30 20.44 -10.76
CA ASN A 331 26.83 20.39 -12.16
C ASN A 331 25.67 19.40 -12.38
N ARG A 332 25.18 18.76 -11.31
CA ARG A 332 24.14 17.72 -11.38
C ARG A 332 23.13 17.84 -10.27
N GLY A 333 21.95 17.31 -10.55
CA GLY A 333 20.86 17.26 -9.61
C GLY A 333 20.99 16.32 -8.44
N VAL A 334 19.94 16.35 -7.62
CA VAL A 334 19.80 15.45 -6.49
C VAL A 334 19.31 14.08 -7.00
N ARG A 335 20.00 13.01 -6.61
CA ARG A 335 19.63 11.64 -6.98
C ARG A 335 18.21 11.31 -6.51
N GLN A 336 17.43 10.62 -7.34
CA GLN A 336 16.11 10.12 -6.94
C GLN A 336 16.23 9.20 -5.70
N GLY A 337 15.45 9.48 -4.66
CA GLY A 337 15.54 8.78 -3.36
C GLY A 337 16.63 9.30 -2.42
N CYS A 338 17.35 10.36 -2.79
CA CYS A 338 18.24 11.08 -1.87
C CYS A 338 17.44 11.74 -0.75
N VAL A 339 17.97 11.71 0.47
CA VAL A 339 17.35 12.32 1.65
C VAL A 339 17.26 13.85 1.53
N LEU A 340 18.15 14.48 0.77
CA LEU A 340 18.15 15.94 0.52
C LEU A 340 17.14 16.36 -0.56
N ALA A 341 16.70 15.45 -1.43
CA ALA A 341 15.84 15.79 -2.57
C ALA A 341 14.50 16.40 -2.14
N PRO A 342 13.77 15.87 -1.14
CA PRO A 342 12.54 16.48 -0.65
C PRO A 342 12.75 17.87 -0.05
N THR A 343 13.87 18.10 0.64
CA THR A 343 14.19 19.40 1.24
C THR A 343 14.47 20.43 0.16
N LEU A 344 15.34 20.12 -0.81
CA LEU A 344 15.68 21.03 -1.90
C LEU A 344 14.47 21.30 -2.81
N PHE A 345 13.66 20.27 -3.08
CA PHE A 345 12.39 20.44 -3.77
C PHE A 345 11.43 21.34 -2.97
N GLY A 346 11.33 21.19 -1.65
CA GLY A 346 10.50 22.04 -0.82
C GLY A 346 10.93 23.52 -0.85
N ILE A 347 12.24 23.80 -0.83
CA ILE A 347 12.75 25.17 -0.94
C ILE A 347 12.46 25.74 -2.33
N PHE A 348 12.76 24.98 -3.39
CA PHE A 348 12.48 25.37 -4.77
C PHE A 348 10.98 25.63 -5.00
N PHE A 349 10.13 24.73 -4.51
CA PHE A 349 8.68 24.87 -4.61
C PHE A 349 8.17 26.06 -3.79
N SER A 350 8.76 26.35 -2.63
CA SER A 350 8.47 27.58 -1.88
C SER A 350 8.80 28.84 -2.68
N ALA A 351 9.94 28.87 -3.38
CA ALA A 351 10.31 30.00 -4.23
C ALA A 351 9.35 30.17 -5.43
N LEU A 352 8.94 29.06 -6.03
CA LEU A 352 7.90 29.06 -7.09
C LEU A 352 6.59 29.64 -6.56
N LEU A 353 6.15 29.20 -5.38
CA LEU A 353 4.91 29.70 -4.76
C LEU A 353 5.00 31.19 -4.41
N SER A 354 6.15 31.65 -3.93
CA SER A 354 6.40 33.08 -3.71
C SER A 354 6.28 33.88 -5.01
N ALA A 355 6.91 33.42 -6.09
CA ALA A 355 6.77 34.05 -7.41
C ALA A 355 5.31 34.03 -7.93
N ALA A 356 4.56 32.97 -7.62
CA ALA A 356 3.15 32.85 -8.02
C ALA A 356 2.22 33.76 -7.20
N PHE A 357 2.42 33.87 -5.88
CA PHE A 357 1.39 34.32 -4.94
C PHE A 357 1.79 35.48 -4.00
N ASP A 358 3.06 35.91 -3.92
CA ASP A 358 3.46 36.94 -2.94
C ASP A 358 2.69 38.26 -3.12
N GLU A 359 2.40 38.64 -4.37
CA GLU A 359 1.65 39.85 -4.72
C GLU A 359 0.12 39.63 -4.83
N SER A 360 -0.38 38.42 -4.55
CA SER A 360 -1.79 38.08 -4.72
C SER A 360 -2.61 38.37 -3.46
N GLU A 361 -3.75 39.03 -3.59
CA GLU A 361 -4.71 39.24 -2.49
C GLU A 361 -5.91 38.29 -2.54
N GLU A 362 -6.01 37.51 -3.63
CA GLU A 362 -7.03 36.49 -3.86
C GLU A 362 -6.85 35.30 -2.91
N GLY A 363 -7.94 34.64 -2.55
CA GLY A 363 -7.91 33.45 -1.70
C GLY A 363 -9.01 33.44 -0.64
N VAL A 364 -8.86 32.54 0.34
CA VAL A 364 -9.83 32.39 1.43
C VAL A 364 -9.44 33.25 2.62
N HIS A 365 -10.17 34.35 2.80
CA HIS A 365 -10.02 35.27 3.93
C HIS A 365 -10.70 34.75 5.21
N LEU A 366 -9.95 34.72 6.31
CA LEU A 366 -10.39 34.29 7.64
C LEU A 366 -10.12 35.37 8.68
N HIS A 367 -11.10 35.66 9.53
CA HIS A 367 -10.90 36.41 10.77
C HIS A 367 -10.57 35.45 11.92
N THR A 368 -9.43 35.63 12.58
CA THR A 368 -8.99 34.83 13.73
C THR A 368 -8.47 35.72 14.88
N ARG A 369 -8.17 35.13 16.04
CA ARG A 369 -7.66 35.82 17.24
C ARG A 369 -6.76 34.90 18.05
N HIS A 370 -5.70 35.45 18.67
CA HIS A 370 -4.83 34.71 19.59
C HIS A 370 -5.50 34.40 20.93
N ASP A 371 -6.30 35.34 21.45
CA ASP A 371 -7.03 35.23 22.72
C ASP A 371 -8.41 34.55 22.58
N GLY A 372 -8.69 33.99 21.39
CA GLY A 372 -10.00 33.46 21.06
C GLY A 372 -10.35 32.22 21.91
N LYS A 373 -11.44 32.31 22.69
CA LYS A 373 -12.11 31.12 23.24
C LYS A 373 -12.91 30.43 22.15
N LEU A 374 -12.67 29.13 21.92
CA LEU A 374 -13.23 28.37 20.79
C LEU A 374 -14.77 28.45 20.71
N PHE A 375 -15.44 28.47 21.87
CA PHE A 375 -16.90 28.47 21.96
C PHE A 375 -17.52 29.87 22.12
N ASN A 376 -16.71 30.93 22.28
CA ASN A 376 -17.21 32.31 22.37
C ASN A 376 -17.01 33.04 21.04
N THR A 377 -17.97 32.88 20.13
CA THR A 377 -17.90 33.48 18.79
C THR A 377 -18.16 34.99 18.77
N ASN A 378 -18.68 35.57 19.86
CA ASN A 378 -18.93 37.01 19.93
C ASN A 378 -17.63 37.83 19.98
N LEU A 379 -16.54 37.23 20.47
CA LEU A 379 -15.22 37.86 20.53
C LEU A 379 -14.64 38.13 19.13
N LEU A 380 -15.02 37.33 18.12
CA LEU A 380 -14.59 37.53 16.73
C LEU A 380 -15.31 38.69 16.03
N LYS A 381 -16.41 39.20 16.62
CA LYS A 381 -17.09 40.42 16.15
C LYS A 381 -16.42 41.71 16.67
N ALA A 382 -15.61 41.61 17.72
CA ALA A 382 -14.89 42.76 18.27
C ALA A 382 -13.66 43.07 17.40
N LYS A 383 -13.50 44.33 16.97
CA LYS A 383 -12.40 44.77 16.09
C LYS A 383 -11.01 44.71 16.77
N ARG A 384 -10.93 44.83 18.09
CA ARG A 384 -9.67 44.86 18.85
C ARG A 384 -9.02 43.46 18.90
N ASN A 385 -7.74 43.31 18.52
CA ASN A 385 -6.98 42.04 18.44
C ASN A 385 -7.50 41.00 17.43
N ARG A 386 -8.21 41.43 16.39
CA ARG A 386 -8.56 40.58 15.24
C ARG A 386 -7.37 40.47 14.30
N LEU A 387 -7.11 39.27 13.80
CA LEU A 387 -6.11 38.98 12.78
C LEU A 387 -6.84 38.54 11.52
N ASP A 388 -6.44 39.13 10.40
CA ASP A 388 -6.95 38.79 9.09
C ASP A 388 -5.93 37.83 8.44
N LEU A 389 -6.38 36.62 8.13
CA LEU A 389 -5.57 35.53 7.59
C LEU A 389 -6.05 35.21 6.18
N LEU A 390 -5.14 35.31 5.22
CA LEU A 390 -5.36 34.88 3.84
C LEU A 390 -4.80 33.48 3.65
N VAL A 391 -5.65 32.54 3.24
CA VAL A 391 -5.25 31.17 2.87
C VAL A 391 -5.41 31.01 1.36
N ARG A 392 -4.30 30.78 0.67
CA ARG A 392 -4.22 30.60 -0.79
C ARG A 392 -3.84 29.18 -1.16
N GLU A 393 -2.86 28.63 -0.45
CA GLU A 393 -2.33 27.30 -0.68
C GLU A 393 -2.32 26.42 0.59
N LEU A 394 -2.61 25.14 0.41
CA LEU A 394 -2.47 24.10 1.42
C LEU A 394 -1.46 23.07 0.90
N LEU A 395 -0.31 23.01 1.55
CA LEU A 395 0.84 22.24 1.09
C LEU A 395 1.06 21.00 1.95
N PHE A 396 1.35 19.88 1.30
CA PHE A 396 1.85 18.67 1.97
C PHE A 396 2.81 17.93 1.06
N ALA A 397 4.09 17.87 1.45
CA ALA A 397 5.15 17.31 0.63
C ALA A 397 5.13 17.92 -0.79
N ASP A 398 4.87 17.12 -1.82
CA ASP A 398 4.76 17.50 -3.23
C ASP A 398 3.33 17.86 -3.68
N ASP A 399 2.33 17.65 -2.84
CA ASP A 399 0.94 17.99 -3.14
C ASP A 399 0.61 19.44 -2.71
N ALA A 400 0.01 20.20 -3.63
CA ALA A 400 -0.52 21.54 -3.37
C ALA A 400 -2.01 21.62 -3.68
N ALA A 401 -2.79 22.22 -2.78
CA ALA A 401 -4.18 22.58 -3.03
C ALA A 401 -4.34 24.10 -2.98
N ILE A 402 -4.78 24.69 -4.09
CA ILE A 402 -5.05 26.12 -4.22
C ILE A 402 -6.52 26.36 -3.89
N VAL A 403 -6.82 27.37 -3.06
CA VAL A 403 -8.16 27.66 -2.57
C VAL A 403 -8.51 29.14 -2.75
N ALA A 404 -9.76 29.40 -3.11
CA ALA A 404 -10.31 30.75 -3.29
C ALA A 404 -11.82 30.76 -2.95
N ASN A 405 -12.40 31.95 -2.77
CA ASN A 405 -13.82 32.09 -2.48
C ASN A 405 -14.68 32.09 -3.75
N THR A 406 -14.13 32.54 -4.89
CA THR A 406 -14.84 32.60 -6.16
C THR A 406 -14.12 31.85 -7.29
N GLU A 407 -14.84 31.57 -8.36
CA GLU A 407 -14.29 30.93 -9.56
C GLU A 407 -13.26 31.81 -10.25
N GLU A 408 -13.49 33.12 -10.30
CA GLU A 408 -12.60 34.10 -10.91
C GLU A 408 -11.28 34.20 -10.15
N GLU A 409 -11.35 34.29 -8.81
CA GLU A 409 -10.15 34.27 -7.95
C GLU A 409 -9.35 32.97 -8.13
N LEU A 410 -10.03 31.82 -8.19
CA LEU A 410 -9.37 30.53 -8.39
C LEU A 410 -8.68 30.45 -9.76
N GLN A 411 -9.36 30.91 -10.82
CA GLN A 411 -8.78 30.95 -12.16
C GLN A 411 -7.54 31.86 -12.20
N HIS A 412 -7.58 33.02 -11.53
CA HIS A 412 -6.43 33.91 -11.48
C HIS A 412 -5.23 33.26 -10.75
N LEU A 413 -5.46 32.63 -9.60
CA LEU A 413 -4.43 31.91 -8.86
C LEU A 413 -3.84 30.75 -9.67
N VAL A 414 -4.68 29.95 -10.33
CA VAL A 414 -4.24 28.82 -11.17
C VAL A 414 -3.44 29.30 -12.38
N THR A 415 -3.84 30.41 -13.01
CA THR A 415 -3.08 31.04 -14.11
C THR A 415 -1.72 31.55 -13.64
N ARG A 416 -1.66 32.22 -12.48
CA ARG A 416 -0.40 32.68 -11.87
C ARG A 416 0.52 31.50 -11.53
N PHE A 417 -0.04 30.45 -10.96
CA PHE A 417 0.68 29.21 -10.67
C PHE A 417 1.24 28.57 -11.94
N GLY A 418 0.44 28.48 -13.02
CA GLY A 418 0.89 27.98 -14.33
C GLY A 418 2.07 28.79 -14.88
N ARG A 419 1.97 30.12 -14.88
CA ARG A 419 3.06 31.01 -15.30
C ARG A 419 4.32 30.83 -14.45
N ALA A 420 4.18 30.73 -13.13
CA ALA A 420 5.31 30.46 -12.24
C ALA A 420 5.92 29.08 -12.51
N CYS A 421 5.11 28.05 -12.76
CA CYS A 421 5.61 26.76 -13.20
C CYS A 421 6.43 26.88 -14.49
N ASP A 422 5.96 27.62 -15.50
CA ASP A 422 6.70 27.82 -16.74
C ASP A 422 8.03 28.59 -16.51
N MET A 423 8.01 29.66 -15.71
CA MET A 423 9.21 30.42 -15.31
C MET A 423 10.24 29.53 -14.61
N PHE A 424 9.78 28.62 -13.75
CA PHE A 424 10.60 27.68 -12.99
C PHE A 424 10.85 26.37 -13.76
N SER A 425 10.49 26.29 -15.04
CA SER A 425 10.64 25.08 -15.88
C SER A 425 10.04 23.81 -15.25
N MET A 426 8.91 23.96 -14.54
CA MET A 426 8.11 22.88 -13.98
C MET A 426 6.89 22.60 -14.85
N SER A 427 6.60 21.32 -15.11
CA SER A 427 5.40 20.92 -15.83
C SER A 427 4.33 20.39 -14.87
N VAL A 428 3.13 20.95 -14.94
CA VAL A 428 1.98 20.48 -14.16
C VAL A 428 1.28 19.33 -14.88
N ASN A 429 1.01 18.24 -14.18
CA ASN A 429 0.24 17.11 -14.73
C ASN A 429 -1.26 17.42 -14.71
N THR A 430 -1.76 18.07 -15.76
CA THR A 430 -3.18 18.46 -15.90
C THR A 430 -4.17 17.29 -15.80
N ARG A 431 -3.75 16.06 -16.12
CA ARG A 431 -4.59 14.85 -15.98
C ARG A 431 -4.80 14.42 -14.52
N LYS A 432 -3.84 14.73 -13.64
CA LYS A 432 -3.92 14.43 -12.20
C LYS A 432 -4.48 15.59 -11.39
N THR A 433 -4.46 16.80 -11.93
CA THR A 433 -5.03 17.99 -11.31
C THR A 433 -6.54 18.03 -11.49
N VAL A 434 -7.27 18.21 -10.39
CA VAL A 434 -8.74 18.27 -10.39
C VAL A 434 -9.23 19.50 -9.64
N VAL A 435 -10.45 19.94 -9.97
CA VAL A 435 -11.13 21.07 -9.32
C VAL A 435 -12.32 20.56 -8.55
N MET A 436 -12.55 21.07 -7.35
CA MET A 436 -13.72 20.73 -6.54
C MET A 436 -14.35 22.02 -6.01
N ALA A 437 -15.58 22.29 -6.41
CA ALA A 437 -16.36 23.41 -5.90
C ALA A 437 -17.23 22.99 -4.71
N GLN A 438 -17.43 23.90 -3.77
CA GLN A 438 -18.28 23.69 -2.60
C GLN A 438 -19.36 24.77 -2.55
N GLY A 439 -20.61 24.37 -2.37
CA GLY A 439 -21.73 25.31 -2.24
C GLY A 439 -22.17 26.01 -3.53
N THR A 440 -21.69 25.58 -4.70
CA THR A 440 -22.13 26.07 -6.01
C THR A 440 -23.13 25.11 -6.65
N THR A 441 -24.11 25.65 -7.38
CA THR A 441 -25.04 24.85 -8.19
C THR A 441 -24.52 24.59 -9.59
N ILE A 442 -23.63 25.46 -10.08
CA ILE A 442 -22.99 25.39 -11.38
C ILE A 442 -21.53 24.95 -11.16
N PRO A 443 -21.06 23.90 -11.85
CA PRO A 443 -19.65 23.51 -11.84
C PRO A 443 -18.77 24.61 -12.44
N PRO A 444 -17.65 24.99 -11.79
CA PRO A 444 -16.75 26.00 -12.33
C PRO A 444 -15.98 25.49 -13.56
N THR A 445 -15.56 26.41 -14.42
CA THR A 445 -14.71 26.12 -15.57
C THR A 445 -13.34 26.74 -15.36
N ILE A 446 -12.40 25.93 -14.85
CA ILE A 446 -11.01 26.36 -14.63
C ILE A 446 -10.11 25.76 -15.69
N THR A 447 -9.24 26.59 -16.24
CA THR A 447 -8.25 26.23 -17.27
C THR A 447 -6.84 26.42 -16.74
N LEU A 448 -5.94 25.51 -17.13
CA LEU A 448 -4.50 25.58 -16.87
C LEU A 448 -3.77 25.18 -18.14
N ASN A 449 -2.89 26.04 -18.65
CA ASN A 449 -2.11 25.82 -19.88
C ASN A 449 -3.01 25.36 -21.04
N GLU A 450 -4.07 26.14 -21.30
CA GLU A 450 -5.09 25.88 -22.35
C GLU A 450 -5.92 24.60 -22.18
N SER A 451 -5.70 23.83 -21.11
CA SER A 451 -6.45 22.61 -20.79
C SER A 451 -7.47 22.88 -19.69
N THR A 452 -8.74 22.51 -19.93
CA THR A 452 -9.78 22.58 -18.90
C THR A 452 -9.57 21.47 -17.86
N LEU A 453 -9.49 21.84 -16.58
CA LEU A 453 -9.32 20.90 -15.48
C LEU A 453 -10.62 20.15 -15.18
N GLN A 454 -10.51 18.88 -14.79
CA GLN A 454 -11.66 18.06 -14.47
C GLN A 454 -12.31 18.51 -13.15
N VAL A 455 -13.60 18.82 -13.18
CA VAL A 455 -14.39 19.08 -11.96
C VAL A 455 -14.87 17.77 -11.33
N VAL A 456 -14.68 17.61 -10.02
CA VAL A 456 -15.05 16.41 -9.28
C VAL A 456 -15.91 16.72 -8.05
N ASP A 457 -16.86 15.83 -7.76
CA ASP A 457 -17.72 15.93 -6.55
C ASP A 457 -17.04 15.41 -5.27
N HIS A 458 -15.96 14.66 -5.43
CA HIS A 458 -15.20 14.09 -4.33
C HIS A 458 -13.79 13.77 -4.78
N PHE A 459 -12.85 13.91 -3.84
CA PHE A 459 -11.44 13.69 -4.11
C PHE A 459 -10.76 13.10 -2.87
N CYS A 460 -9.79 12.20 -3.09
CA CYS A 460 -9.00 11.62 -2.02
C CYS A 460 -7.70 12.39 -1.87
N TYR A 461 -7.60 13.19 -0.80
CA TYR A 461 -6.42 13.98 -0.46
C TYR A 461 -5.75 13.40 0.79
N LEU A 462 -4.46 13.07 0.71
CA LEU A 462 -3.67 12.48 1.80
C LEU A 462 -4.33 11.23 2.43
N GLY A 463 -5.02 10.47 1.58
CA GLY A 463 -5.75 9.27 1.96
C GLY A 463 -7.10 9.51 2.63
N SER A 464 -7.58 10.75 2.76
CA SER A 464 -8.92 11.14 3.26
C SER A 464 -9.79 11.69 2.14
N THR A 465 -11.07 11.34 2.13
CA THR A 465 -12.01 11.73 1.07
C THR A 465 -12.77 13.00 1.42
N THR A 466 -12.57 14.08 0.66
CA THR A 466 -13.36 15.31 0.78
C THR A 466 -14.45 15.33 -0.29
N THR A 467 -15.57 15.99 -0.03
CA THR A 467 -16.71 16.08 -0.96
C THR A 467 -17.17 17.52 -1.17
N SER A 468 -17.76 17.79 -2.34
CA SER A 468 -18.36 19.09 -2.70
C SER A 468 -19.50 19.51 -1.77
N ASN A 469 -20.19 18.52 -1.17
CA ASN A 469 -21.33 18.73 -0.27
C ASN A 469 -20.99 18.71 1.23
N LEU A 470 -19.70 18.69 1.59
CA LEU A 470 -19.21 18.69 2.98
C LEU A 470 -19.67 17.49 3.83
N SER A 471 -20.16 16.41 3.21
CA SER A 471 -20.61 15.21 3.91
C SER A 471 -19.48 14.21 4.12
N ASN A 472 -19.32 13.75 5.37
CA ASN A 472 -18.41 12.66 5.72
C ASN A 472 -18.89 11.26 5.26
N ASP A 473 -20.03 11.15 4.56
CA ASP A 473 -20.60 9.84 4.19
C ASP A 473 -19.67 9.04 3.27
N LYS A 474 -19.11 9.66 2.21
CA LYS A 474 -18.19 8.97 1.28
C LYS A 474 -16.90 8.53 1.98
N GLU A 475 -16.36 9.38 2.86
CA GLU A 475 -15.19 9.05 3.67
C GLU A 475 -15.46 7.86 4.60
N ILE A 476 -16.56 7.90 5.34
CA ILE A 476 -16.92 6.81 6.26
C ILE A 476 -17.17 5.51 5.50
N ASP A 477 -17.78 5.57 4.32
CA ASP A 477 -18.01 4.39 3.49
C ASP A 477 -16.72 3.80 2.93
N SER A 478 -15.80 4.64 2.47
CA SER A 478 -14.46 4.23 2.09
C SER A 478 -13.72 3.54 3.26
N ARG A 479 -13.79 4.12 4.47
CA ARG A 479 -13.15 3.57 5.67
C ARG A 479 -13.76 2.24 6.10
N ILE A 480 -15.08 2.13 6.10
CA ILE A 480 -15.78 0.87 6.39
C ILE A 480 -15.40 -0.18 5.35
N GLY A 481 -15.34 0.18 4.05
CA GLY A 481 -14.92 -0.74 2.99
C GLY A 481 -13.49 -1.26 3.16
N ARG A 482 -12.54 -0.36 3.44
CA ARG A 482 -11.14 -0.71 3.70
C ARG A 482 -10.98 -1.56 4.96
N ALA A 483 -11.63 -1.17 6.06
CA ALA A 483 -11.62 -1.93 7.31
C ALA A 483 -12.30 -3.29 7.15
N SER A 484 -13.39 -3.38 6.39
CA SER A 484 -14.08 -4.63 6.06
C SER A 484 -13.17 -5.57 5.25
N THR A 485 -12.43 -5.02 4.29
CA THR A 485 -11.44 -5.78 3.51
C THR A 485 -10.31 -6.30 4.41
N ALA A 486 -9.77 -5.45 5.30
CA ALA A 486 -8.76 -5.85 6.28
C ALA A 486 -9.29 -6.93 7.24
N PHE A 487 -10.52 -6.78 7.73
CA PHE A 487 -11.17 -7.78 8.58
C PHE A 487 -11.39 -9.10 7.83
N GLY A 488 -11.83 -9.05 6.57
CA GLY A 488 -12.06 -10.24 5.73
C GLY A 488 -10.77 -11.03 5.46
N LYS A 489 -9.66 -10.35 5.17
CA LYS A 489 -8.34 -11.00 4.98
C LYS A 489 -7.87 -11.80 6.20
N LEU A 490 -8.30 -11.40 7.39
CA LEU A 490 -7.94 -12.03 8.67
C LEU A 490 -8.96 -13.08 9.15
N TYR A 491 -10.04 -13.31 8.40
CA TYR A 491 -11.19 -14.09 8.84
C TYR A 491 -10.85 -15.52 9.26
N THR A 492 -10.22 -16.28 8.37
CA THR A 492 -9.88 -17.68 8.62
C THR A 492 -8.71 -17.82 9.61
N ARG A 493 -7.68 -16.98 9.48
CA ARG A 493 -6.43 -17.10 10.24
C ARG A 493 -6.54 -16.61 11.67
N VAL A 494 -7.35 -15.58 11.91
CA VAL A 494 -7.44 -14.92 13.22
C VAL A 494 -8.81 -15.13 13.85
N TRP A 495 -9.90 -14.75 13.17
CA TRP A 495 -11.23 -14.74 13.81
C TRP A 495 -11.76 -16.16 14.07
N ARG A 496 -11.65 -17.08 13.10
CA ARG A 496 -12.08 -18.49 13.25
C ARG A 496 -11.08 -19.39 13.96
N ASN A 497 -9.86 -18.93 14.20
CA ASN A 497 -8.83 -19.76 14.80
C ASN A 497 -9.10 -19.96 16.31
N SER A 498 -9.36 -21.19 16.72
CA SER A 498 -9.62 -21.56 18.12
C SER A 498 -8.36 -21.54 18.99
N LYS A 499 -7.17 -21.62 18.40
CA LYS A 499 -5.89 -21.55 19.12
C LYS A 499 -5.55 -20.14 19.61
N LEU A 500 -6.23 -19.11 19.10
CA LEU A 500 -6.02 -17.73 19.52
C LEU A 500 -7.03 -17.33 20.58
N THR A 501 -6.54 -16.74 21.67
CA THR A 501 -7.40 -16.19 22.71
C THR A 501 -8.20 -15.00 22.19
N THR A 502 -9.39 -14.76 22.76
CA THR A 502 -10.19 -13.56 22.47
C THR A 502 -9.39 -12.28 22.65
N ARG A 503 -8.54 -12.21 23.68
CA ARG A 503 -7.67 -11.05 23.93
C ARG A 503 -6.72 -10.79 22.76
N THR A 504 -6.04 -11.83 22.27
CA THR A 504 -5.15 -11.72 21.10
C THR A 504 -5.91 -11.28 19.84
N LYS A 505 -7.10 -11.85 19.61
CA LYS A 505 -7.95 -11.44 18.48
C LYS A 505 -8.37 -9.96 18.57
N VAL A 506 -8.77 -9.48 19.74
CA VAL A 506 -9.11 -8.07 19.95
C VAL A 506 -7.90 -7.15 19.73
N LEU A 507 -6.69 -7.56 20.13
CA LEU A 507 -5.47 -6.80 19.83
C LEU A 507 -5.23 -6.68 18.32
N VAL A 508 -5.32 -7.79 17.58
CA VAL A 508 -5.18 -7.77 16.11
C VAL A 508 -6.28 -6.91 15.46
N TYR A 509 -7.51 -7.01 15.95
CA TYR A 509 -8.62 -6.17 15.49
C TYR A 509 -8.30 -4.68 15.69
N ASN A 510 -7.82 -4.29 16.87
CA ASN A 510 -7.47 -2.90 17.17
C ASN A 510 -6.34 -2.39 16.28
N SER A 511 -5.30 -3.20 16.07
CA SER A 511 -4.10 -2.80 15.32
C SER A 511 -4.30 -2.76 13.81
N CYS A 512 -5.10 -3.65 13.23
CA CYS A 512 -5.22 -3.79 11.78
C CYS A 512 -6.55 -3.23 11.22
N VAL A 513 -7.66 -3.41 11.95
CA VAL A 513 -9.00 -3.11 11.44
C VAL A 513 -9.50 -1.79 11.99
N LEU A 514 -9.43 -1.60 13.30
CA LEU A 514 -9.91 -0.38 13.95
C LEU A 514 -9.05 0.83 13.59
N SER A 515 -7.72 0.68 13.50
CA SER A 515 -6.80 1.71 13.01
C SER A 515 -7.14 2.16 11.58
N THR A 516 -7.43 1.21 10.69
CA THR A 516 -7.86 1.48 9.31
C THR A 516 -9.23 2.19 9.27
N LEU A 517 -10.17 1.76 10.12
CA LEU A 517 -11.51 2.35 10.22
C LEU A 517 -11.47 3.80 10.72
N LEU A 518 -10.58 4.09 11.67
CA LEU A 518 -10.53 5.38 12.39
C LEU A 518 -9.46 6.34 11.86
N TYR A 519 -8.79 6.01 10.76
CA TYR A 519 -7.84 6.91 10.13
C TYR A 519 -8.54 8.22 9.74
N GLY A 520 -7.97 9.35 10.18
CA GLY A 520 -8.52 10.69 9.93
C GLY A 520 -9.77 11.04 10.75
N SER A 521 -10.27 10.15 11.63
CA SER A 521 -11.54 10.37 12.33
C SER A 521 -11.55 11.57 13.29
N GLU A 522 -10.36 12.02 13.70
CA GLU A 522 -10.14 13.17 14.55
C GLU A 522 -10.60 14.50 13.93
N THR A 523 -10.79 14.57 12.61
CA THR A 523 -11.31 15.75 11.92
C THR A 523 -12.79 15.62 11.54
N TRP A 524 -13.41 14.45 11.73
CA TRP A 524 -14.78 14.20 11.27
C TRP A 524 -15.86 14.89 12.10
N THR A 525 -16.69 15.67 11.44
CA THR A 525 -17.96 16.22 11.96
C THR A 525 -19.09 15.19 11.82
N THR A 526 -19.19 14.26 12.78
CA THR A 526 -20.12 13.12 12.68
C THR A 526 -21.55 13.45 13.14
N TYR A 527 -22.51 13.06 12.31
CA TYR A 527 -23.93 12.99 12.67
C TYR A 527 -24.27 11.64 13.31
N ARG A 528 -25.37 11.58 14.09
CA ARG A 528 -25.81 10.35 14.76
C ARG A 528 -26.06 9.18 13.79
N LYS A 529 -26.52 9.45 12.56
CA LYS A 529 -26.69 8.43 11.50
C LYS A 529 -25.36 7.77 11.16
N GLN A 530 -24.31 8.57 10.98
CA GLN A 530 -22.96 8.12 10.65
C GLN A 530 -22.34 7.31 11.79
N GLU A 531 -22.43 7.81 13.03
CA GLU A 531 -21.95 7.10 14.22
C GLU A 531 -22.62 5.73 14.39
N ARG A 532 -23.92 5.62 14.09
CA ARG A 532 -24.65 4.34 14.10
C ARG A 532 -24.12 3.35 13.06
N ARG A 533 -23.75 3.81 11.85
CA ARG A 533 -23.18 2.96 10.79
C ARG A 533 -21.83 2.40 11.23
N ILE A 534 -20.94 3.26 11.74
CA ILE A 534 -19.63 2.86 12.26
C ILE A 534 -19.80 1.89 13.43
N ASN A 535 -20.75 2.17 14.34
CA ASN A 535 -21.05 1.28 15.46
C ASN A 535 -21.59 -0.07 15.01
N ALA A 536 -22.45 -0.12 14.00
CA ALA A 536 -22.94 -1.39 13.46
C ALA A 536 -21.80 -2.26 12.92
N PHE A 537 -20.85 -1.66 12.19
CA PHE A 537 -19.65 -2.36 11.73
C PHE A 537 -18.77 -2.85 12.89
N HIS A 538 -18.47 -1.96 13.85
CA HIS A 538 -17.66 -2.28 15.03
C HIS A 538 -18.26 -3.46 15.82
N MET A 539 -19.55 -3.38 16.15
CA MET A 539 -20.24 -4.44 16.89
C MET A 539 -20.31 -5.75 16.11
N ARG A 540 -20.50 -5.71 14.79
CA ARG A 540 -20.48 -6.91 13.95
C ARG A 540 -19.12 -7.60 14.03
N CYS A 541 -18.02 -6.85 13.92
CA CYS A 541 -16.67 -7.39 14.01
C CYS A 541 -16.41 -8.04 15.38
N LEU A 542 -16.73 -7.34 16.47
CA LEU A 542 -16.53 -7.87 17.83
C LEU A 542 -17.35 -9.14 18.09
N ARG A 543 -18.59 -9.18 17.61
CA ARG A 543 -19.45 -10.37 17.72
C ARG A 543 -18.85 -11.58 17.02
N ILE A 544 -18.31 -11.39 15.81
CA ILE A 544 -17.60 -12.44 15.08
C ILE A 544 -16.36 -12.90 15.86
N ILE A 545 -15.58 -11.97 16.42
CA ILE A 545 -14.36 -12.28 17.19
C ILE A 545 -14.65 -13.19 18.40
N ILE A 546 -15.75 -12.95 19.11
CA ILE A 546 -16.15 -13.75 20.27
C ILE A 546 -17.08 -14.92 19.92
N GLY A 547 -17.39 -15.12 18.63
CA GLY A 547 -18.20 -16.24 18.16
C GLY A 547 -19.69 -16.14 18.51
N VAL A 548 -20.23 -14.94 18.77
CA VAL A 548 -21.67 -14.78 19.07
C VAL A 548 -22.46 -14.37 17.83
N SER A 549 -23.55 -15.08 17.60
CA SER A 549 -24.55 -14.82 16.58
C SER A 549 -25.69 -13.95 17.12
N TRP A 550 -26.61 -13.56 16.24
CA TRP A 550 -27.83 -12.87 16.67
C TRP A 550 -28.79 -13.79 17.44
N ARG A 551 -28.72 -15.11 17.22
CA ARG A 551 -29.59 -16.12 17.87
C ARG A 551 -29.29 -16.25 19.36
N ASP A 552 -28.06 -15.96 19.75
CA ASP A 552 -27.60 -16.03 21.14
C ASP A 552 -28.14 -14.88 21.99
N LYS A 553 -28.82 -13.90 21.38
CA LYS A 553 -29.44 -12.73 22.05
C LYS A 553 -28.48 -11.95 22.96
N VAL A 554 -27.17 -12.09 22.74
CA VAL A 554 -26.13 -11.39 23.50
C VAL A 554 -26.21 -9.89 23.22
N THR A 555 -26.25 -9.09 24.28
CA THR A 555 -26.41 -7.64 24.19
C THR A 555 -25.10 -6.97 23.76
N ASN A 556 -25.16 -5.78 23.15
CA ASN A 556 -23.95 -5.04 22.78
C ASN A 556 -23.06 -4.72 23.99
N GLU A 557 -23.68 -4.48 25.14
CA GLU A 557 -23.00 -4.31 26.42
C GLU A 557 -22.15 -5.52 26.79
N CYS A 558 -22.74 -6.72 26.72
CA CYS A 558 -22.02 -7.96 27.02
C CYS A 558 -20.83 -8.14 26.06
N VAL A 559 -21.03 -7.90 24.76
CA VAL A 559 -19.93 -7.95 23.77
C VAL A 559 -18.77 -7.01 24.12
N LEU A 560 -19.06 -5.76 24.49
CA LEU A 560 -18.03 -4.78 24.86
C LEU A 560 -17.30 -5.19 26.15
N ASN A 561 -18.03 -5.65 27.17
CA ASN A 561 -17.45 -6.13 28.42
C ASN A 561 -16.56 -7.37 28.21
N THR A 562 -17.02 -8.36 27.44
CA THR A 562 -16.25 -9.57 27.12
C THR A 562 -14.96 -9.25 26.36
N THR A 563 -15.01 -8.29 25.44
CA THR A 563 -13.85 -7.89 24.64
C THR A 563 -12.97 -6.86 25.35
N ARG A 564 -13.39 -6.35 26.52
CA ARG A 564 -12.74 -5.27 27.27
C ARG A 564 -12.46 -4.04 26.37
N THR A 565 -13.39 -3.72 25.49
CA THR A 565 -13.32 -2.56 24.60
C THR A 565 -14.40 -1.55 24.92
N THR A 566 -14.15 -0.31 24.56
CA THR A 566 -15.09 0.80 24.71
C THR A 566 -15.98 0.96 23.49
N SER A 567 -17.09 1.67 23.63
CA SER A 567 -17.96 1.99 22.50
C SER A 567 -17.20 2.77 21.42
N ILE A 568 -17.49 2.50 20.14
CA ILE A 568 -16.82 3.22 19.05
C ILE A 568 -17.08 4.73 19.11
N THR A 569 -18.25 5.11 19.64
CA THR A 569 -18.61 6.50 19.86
C THR A 569 -17.69 7.17 20.87
N ALA A 570 -17.36 6.50 21.97
CA ALA A 570 -16.41 7.04 22.95
C ALA A 570 -15.00 7.14 22.36
N ILE A 571 -14.59 6.19 21.51
CA ILE A 571 -13.30 6.24 20.81
C ILE A 571 -13.25 7.44 19.86
N LEU A 572 -14.29 7.66 19.03
CA LEU A 572 -14.37 8.80 18.10
C LEU A 572 -14.28 10.14 18.85
N LYS A 573 -15.06 10.28 19.93
CA LYS A 573 -15.05 11.48 20.79
C LYS A 573 -13.68 11.72 21.41
N GLN A 574 -13.08 10.67 21.97
CA GLN A 574 -11.74 10.75 22.54
C GLN A 574 -10.72 11.21 21.50
N ARG A 575 -10.73 10.64 20.28
CA ARG A 575 -9.79 11.03 19.21
C ARG A 575 -9.93 12.49 18.81
N ARG A 576 -11.16 12.99 18.63
CA ARG A 576 -11.42 14.41 18.34
C ARG A 576 -10.91 15.32 19.45
N LEU A 577 -11.18 15.01 20.72
CA LEU A 577 -10.74 15.82 21.85
C LEU A 577 -9.22 15.72 22.08
N GLN A 578 -8.59 14.58 21.80
CA GLN A 578 -7.13 14.45 21.80
C GLN A 578 -6.50 15.36 20.75
N TRP A 579 -7.05 15.37 19.53
CA TRP A 579 -6.62 16.26 18.46
C TRP A 579 -6.85 17.73 18.80
N LEU A 580 -8.02 18.06 19.35
CA LEU A 580 -8.33 19.40 19.82
C LEU A 580 -7.30 19.91 20.83
N GLY A 581 -6.97 19.10 21.84
CA GLY A 581 -5.93 19.46 22.81
C GLY A 581 -4.54 19.56 22.18
N HIS A 582 -4.24 18.77 21.13
CA HIS A 582 -2.99 18.90 20.38
C HIS A 582 -2.90 20.24 19.66
N VAL A 583 -3.96 20.64 18.93
CA VAL A 583 -4.03 21.97 18.28
C VAL A 583 -3.98 23.09 19.32
N GLN A 584 -4.59 22.88 20.50
CA GLN A 584 -4.55 23.84 21.61
C GLN A 584 -3.14 24.08 22.19
N ARG A 585 -2.22 23.13 22.03
CA ARG A 585 -0.82 23.27 22.46
C ARG A 585 0.11 23.75 21.35
N GLN A 586 -0.37 23.82 20.10
CA GLN A 586 0.43 24.36 19.01
C GLN A 586 0.58 25.87 19.15
N ASP A 587 1.68 26.37 18.61
CA ASP A 587 1.96 27.80 18.49
C ASP A 587 0.79 28.54 17.81
N THR A 588 0.52 29.77 18.24
CA THR A 588 -0.62 30.57 17.77
C THR A 588 -0.48 31.05 16.32
N GLU A 589 0.73 30.99 15.76
CA GLU A 589 1.03 31.30 14.36
C GLU A 589 0.69 30.12 13.43
N ARG A 590 0.60 28.89 13.96
CA ARG A 590 0.34 27.69 13.18
C ARG A 590 -1.06 27.72 12.56
N LEU A 591 -1.14 27.45 11.26
CA LEU A 591 -2.39 27.45 10.49
C LEU A 591 -3.53 26.62 11.13
N PRO A 592 -3.32 25.37 11.61
CA PRO A 592 -4.39 24.61 12.27
C PRO A 592 -4.99 25.33 13.48
N ARG A 593 -4.15 26.02 14.27
CA ARG A 593 -4.59 26.79 15.44
C ARG A 593 -5.39 28.01 15.02
N ARG A 594 -4.93 28.74 14.00
CA ARG A 594 -5.62 29.91 13.45
C ARG A 594 -6.95 29.56 12.81
N VAL A 595 -7.03 28.50 12.00
CA VAL A 595 -8.26 28.02 11.35
C VAL A 595 -9.27 27.50 12.37
N MET A 596 -8.80 26.80 13.42
CA MET A 596 -9.67 26.29 14.49
C MET A 596 -10.43 27.42 15.21
N LEU A 597 -9.76 28.55 15.45
CA LEU A 597 -10.34 29.74 16.08
C LEU A 597 -10.99 30.71 15.07
N GLY A 598 -10.74 30.52 13.78
CA GLY A 598 -11.15 31.43 12.72
C GLY A 598 -12.59 31.29 12.26
N GLN A 599 -13.06 32.31 11.53
CA GLN A 599 -14.30 32.32 10.76
C GLN A 599 -14.04 32.97 9.40
N LEU A 600 -14.77 32.57 8.36
CA LEU A 600 -14.72 33.23 7.05
C LEU A 600 -15.04 34.72 7.19
N ALA A 601 -14.22 35.56 6.55
CA ALA A 601 -14.33 37.01 6.66
C ALA A 601 -15.63 37.54 6.03
N ASN A 602 -15.98 37.00 4.86
CA ASN A 602 -17.08 37.48 4.01
C ASN A 602 -18.27 36.51 3.95
N ALA A 603 -18.41 35.60 4.91
CA ALA A 603 -19.51 34.64 4.94
C ALA A 603 -20.26 34.63 6.27
N THR A 604 -21.59 34.56 6.19
CA THR A 604 -22.46 34.40 7.36
C THR A 604 -23.04 32.99 7.40
N ARG A 605 -23.36 32.52 8.61
CA ARG A 605 -23.96 31.21 8.78
C ARG A 605 -25.43 31.26 8.32
N PRO A 606 -25.89 30.33 7.46
CA PRO A 606 -27.29 30.25 7.10
C PRO A 606 -28.21 30.09 8.31
N VAL A 607 -29.37 30.75 8.28
CA VAL A 607 -30.40 30.66 9.32
C VAL A 607 -31.10 29.29 9.24
N GLY A 608 -31.59 28.77 10.36
CA GLY A 608 -32.34 27.51 10.43
C GLY A 608 -31.49 26.34 10.93
N ARG A 609 -31.31 25.31 10.11
CA ARG A 609 -30.56 24.08 10.44
C ARG A 609 -29.25 23.97 9.66
N PRO A 610 -28.26 24.84 9.93
CA PRO A 610 -26.95 24.79 9.28
C PRO A 610 -26.19 23.50 9.61
N LEU A 611 -25.21 23.17 8.76
CA LEU A 611 -24.31 22.04 9.01
C LEU A 611 -23.51 22.22 10.32
N LEU A 612 -23.12 21.08 10.91
CA LEU A 612 -22.32 21.05 12.13
C LEU A 612 -20.87 21.43 11.81
N ARG A 613 -20.30 22.34 12.59
CA ARG A 613 -18.87 22.65 12.55
C ARG A 613 -18.09 21.69 13.43
N PHE A 614 -16.78 21.65 13.24
CA PHE A 614 -15.87 20.88 14.09
C PHE A 614 -16.01 21.26 15.58
N LYS A 615 -16.06 22.57 15.88
CA LYS A 615 -16.29 23.05 17.26
C LYS A 615 -17.64 22.65 17.83
N ASP A 616 -18.70 22.55 17.01
CA ASP A 616 -20.01 22.10 17.48
C ASP A 616 -19.95 20.62 17.90
N SER A 617 -19.16 19.81 17.18
CA SER A 617 -18.88 18.41 17.55
C SER A 617 -18.03 18.31 18.82
N CYS A 618 -16.99 19.13 18.96
CA CYS A 618 -16.15 19.16 20.16
C CYS A 618 -16.94 19.59 21.41
N LYS A 619 -17.81 20.59 21.29
CA LYS A 619 -18.69 21.04 22.38
C LYS A 619 -19.58 19.91 22.89
N ARG A 620 -20.23 19.19 21.96
CA ARG A 620 -21.03 18.00 22.28
C ARG A 620 -20.19 16.91 22.94
N ASP A 621 -18.97 16.69 22.46
CA ASP A 621 -18.09 15.65 22.98
C ASP A 621 -17.57 15.98 24.38
N MET A 622 -17.30 17.26 24.69
CA MET A 622 -16.98 17.73 26.03
C MET A 622 -18.15 17.56 27.00
N ASP A 623 -19.38 17.89 26.57
CA ASP A 623 -20.59 17.65 27.37
C ASP A 623 -20.73 16.17 27.72
N ASP A 624 -20.49 15.30 26.74
CA ASP A 624 -20.54 13.84 26.90
C ASP A 624 -19.39 13.28 27.77
N PHE A 625 -18.25 13.99 27.84
CA PHE A 625 -17.08 13.62 28.64
C PHE A 625 -17.02 14.33 30.00
N GLU A 626 -18.00 15.20 30.31
CA GLU A 626 -18.04 16.05 31.50
C GLU A 626 -16.82 16.96 31.64
N ILE A 627 -16.34 17.51 30.53
CA ILE A 627 -15.24 18.48 30.52
C ILE A 627 -15.84 19.89 30.51
N ASP A 628 -15.37 20.72 31.43
CA ASP A 628 -15.81 22.12 31.52
C ASP A 628 -15.32 22.90 30.29
N LYS A 629 -16.28 23.53 29.61
CA LYS A 629 -16.06 24.27 28.35
C LYS A 629 -15.44 25.64 28.58
N ASP A 630 -15.40 26.14 29.81
CA ASP A 630 -14.90 27.47 30.11
C ASP A 630 -13.41 27.50 30.46
N ASN A 631 -12.84 26.34 30.84
CA ASN A 631 -11.44 26.17 31.23
C ASN A 631 -10.68 25.05 30.48
N TRP A 632 -11.31 24.34 29.54
CA TRP A 632 -10.63 23.24 28.84
C TRP A 632 -9.34 23.69 28.13
N GLU A 633 -9.27 24.94 27.66
CA GLU A 633 -8.08 25.49 26.99
C GLU A 633 -6.85 25.43 27.89
N SER A 634 -6.98 25.76 29.17
CA SER A 634 -5.87 25.73 30.14
C SER A 634 -5.55 24.31 30.56
N LEU A 635 -6.57 23.48 30.80
CA LEU A 635 -6.41 22.05 31.09
C LEU A 635 -5.72 21.30 29.95
N ALA A 636 -5.95 21.71 28.70
CA ALA A 636 -5.33 21.12 27.52
C ALA A 636 -3.85 21.48 27.35
N LEU A 637 -3.36 22.57 27.96
CA LEU A 637 -1.93 22.94 27.90
C LEU A 637 -1.07 21.89 28.62
N ASP A 638 -1.57 21.35 29.73
CA ASP A 638 -0.95 20.22 30.42
C ASP A 638 -1.36 18.90 29.73
N ARG A 639 -0.41 18.31 29.00
CA ARG A 639 -0.64 17.07 28.23
C ARG A 639 -1.01 15.87 29.13
N PRO A 640 -0.30 15.59 30.25
CA PRO A 640 -0.72 14.60 31.23
C PRO A 640 -2.15 14.79 31.77
N VAL A 641 -2.49 15.99 32.25
CA VAL A 641 -3.81 16.31 32.81
C VAL A 641 -4.90 16.11 31.75
N TRP A 642 -4.69 16.64 30.54
CA TRP A 642 -5.62 16.47 29.43
C TRP A 642 -5.86 14.99 29.10
N ARG A 643 -4.79 14.18 29.03
CA ARG A 643 -4.91 12.74 28.78
C ARG A 643 -5.71 12.02 29.86
N GLN A 644 -5.48 12.36 31.12
CA GLN A 644 -6.19 11.79 32.26
C GLN A 644 -7.69 12.14 32.21
N LEU A 645 -8.03 13.42 31.96
CA LEU A 645 -9.41 13.89 31.81
C LEU A 645 -10.13 13.13 30.69
N LEU A 646 -9.48 12.97 29.53
CA LEU A 646 -10.06 12.21 28.42
C LEU A 646 -10.24 10.73 28.72
N HIS A 647 -9.34 10.13 29.51
CA HIS A 647 -9.49 8.74 29.95
C HIS A 647 -10.68 8.60 30.91
N GLN A 648 -10.80 9.49 31.89
CA GLN A 648 -11.92 9.51 32.83
C GLN A 648 -13.26 9.77 32.12
N GLY A 649 -13.31 10.78 31.26
CA GLY A 649 -14.50 11.12 30.48
C GLY A 649 -14.95 9.97 29.58
N LYS A 650 -14.01 9.25 28.96
CA LYS A 650 -14.31 8.04 28.18
C LYS A 650 -14.97 6.96 29.02
N SER A 651 -14.40 6.64 30.20
CA SER A 651 -14.95 5.64 31.12
C SER A 651 -16.35 6.03 31.61
N LYS A 652 -16.55 7.30 31.98
CA LYS A 652 -17.86 7.82 32.42
C LYS A 652 -18.90 7.78 31.31
N HIS A 653 -18.55 8.23 30.10
CA HIS A 653 -19.43 8.21 28.94
C HIS A 653 -19.92 6.79 28.64
N ASP A 654 -19.02 5.81 28.60
CA ASP A 654 -19.40 4.42 28.37
C ASP A 654 -20.26 3.86 29.50
N GLY A 655 -19.94 4.16 30.77
CA GLY A 655 -20.79 3.81 31.91
C GLY A 655 -22.23 4.34 31.78
N LYS A 656 -22.39 5.64 31.50
CA LYS A 656 -23.71 6.26 31.27
C LYS A 656 -24.43 5.69 30.07
N TRP A 657 -23.70 5.42 28.98
CA TRP A 657 -24.28 4.85 27.77
C TRP A 657 -24.80 3.43 27.99
N LEU A 658 -24.04 2.60 28.72
CA LEU A 658 -24.46 1.26 29.12
C LEU A 658 -25.69 1.32 30.03
N GLU A 659 -25.71 2.23 31.01
CA GLU A 659 -26.83 2.41 31.91
C GLU A 659 -28.10 2.84 31.15
N LYS A 660 -27.98 3.81 30.24
CA LYS A 660 -29.09 4.24 29.38
C LYS A 660 -29.65 3.09 28.53
N LEU A 661 -28.80 2.17 28.07
CA LEU A 661 -29.26 0.97 27.36
C LEU A 661 -29.97 -0.03 28.28
N LYS A 662 -29.52 -0.18 29.53
CA LYS A 662 -30.21 -0.98 30.55
C LYS A 662 -31.57 -0.40 30.88
N THR A 663 -31.64 0.89 31.22
CA THR A 663 -32.90 1.58 31.54
C THR A 663 -33.89 1.50 30.38
N LYS A 664 -33.43 1.72 29.13
CA LYS A 664 -34.32 1.60 27.96
C LYS A 664 -34.87 0.18 27.80
N ARG A 665 -34.07 -0.86 28.09
CA ARG A 665 -34.55 -2.26 28.06
C ARG A 665 -35.51 -2.54 29.20
N LEU A 666 -35.20 -2.08 30.41
CA LEU A 666 -36.08 -2.22 31.56
C LEU A 666 -37.43 -1.56 31.27
N ASN A 667 -37.44 -0.34 30.72
CA ASN A 667 -38.66 0.34 30.30
C ASN A 667 -39.39 -0.42 29.18
N GLN A 668 -38.68 -1.01 28.20
CA GLN A 668 -39.31 -1.86 27.19
C GLN A 668 -39.90 -3.15 27.76
N HIS A 669 -39.30 -3.72 28.82
CA HIS A 669 -39.83 -4.89 29.52
C HIS A 669 -41.02 -4.52 30.41
N LEU A 670 -41.00 -3.34 31.05
CA LEU A 670 -42.10 -2.80 31.84
C LEU A 670 -43.28 -2.37 30.95
N GLU A 671 -43.01 -1.80 29.78
CA GLU A 671 -44.00 -1.52 28.72
C GLU A 671 -44.50 -2.80 28.02
N ALA A 672 -43.84 -3.95 28.24
CA ALA A 672 -44.25 -5.27 27.76
C ALA A 672 -45.09 -6.06 28.77
N SER A 673 -45.69 -5.40 29.76
CA SER A 673 -46.95 -5.87 30.36
C SER A 673 -48.07 -5.87 29.29
N PRO A 674 -49.06 -6.79 29.35
CA PRO A 674 -49.96 -7.05 28.23
C PRO A 674 -50.81 -5.81 27.92
N ASN A 675 -50.45 -5.07 26.88
CA ASN A 675 -51.33 -4.04 26.32
C ASN A 675 -52.55 -4.76 25.71
N PRO A 676 -53.76 -4.23 25.92
CA PRO A 676 -55.00 -4.94 25.67
C PRO A 676 -55.10 -5.35 24.20
N ASN A 677 -55.53 -6.59 23.95
CA ASN A 677 -55.89 -7.02 22.61
C ASN A 677 -57.00 -6.11 22.08
N TYR A 678 -56.66 -5.20 21.17
CA TYR A 678 -57.64 -4.33 20.53
C TYR A 678 -58.41 -5.16 19.51
N ALA A 679 -59.64 -5.55 19.84
CA ALA A 679 -60.49 -6.32 18.94
C ALA A 679 -61.14 -5.41 17.88
N CYS A 680 -61.13 -5.84 16.62
CA CYS A 680 -61.91 -5.18 15.59
C CYS A 680 -63.39 -5.39 15.84
N VAL A 681 -64.15 -4.30 16.01
CA VAL A 681 -65.61 -4.34 16.18
C VAL A 681 -66.37 -4.92 14.97
N ARG A 682 -65.72 -5.12 13.81
CA ARG A 682 -66.34 -5.63 12.58
C ARG A 682 -66.10 -7.12 12.32
N CYS A 683 -64.97 -7.69 12.75
CA CYS A 683 -64.64 -9.10 12.49
C CYS A 683 -64.00 -9.83 13.69
N GLY A 684 -63.94 -9.19 14.87
CA GLY A 684 -63.38 -9.79 16.08
C GLY A 684 -61.85 -9.94 16.08
N LYS A 685 -61.14 -9.63 14.99
CA LYS A 685 -59.70 -9.82 14.89
C LYS A 685 -58.94 -8.99 15.94
N GLN A 686 -58.15 -9.67 16.77
CA GLN A 686 -57.34 -9.05 17.81
C GLN A 686 -56.05 -8.46 17.22
N CYS A 687 -55.82 -7.18 17.51
CA CYS A 687 -54.67 -6.42 17.07
C CYS A 687 -53.78 -6.08 18.27
N LYS A 688 -52.48 -6.37 18.17
CA LYS A 688 -51.48 -6.12 19.23
C LYS A 688 -51.17 -4.63 19.46
N ALA A 689 -51.69 -3.74 18.62
CA ALA A 689 -51.49 -2.29 18.73
C ALA A 689 -52.63 -1.52 18.05
N ARG A 690 -52.94 -0.32 18.56
CA ARG A 690 -54.01 0.57 18.05
C ARG A 690 -53.81 0.98 16.59
N ILE A 691 -52.57 1.21 16.15
CA ILE A 691 -52.23 1.48 14.73
C ILE A 691 -52.54 0.26 13.84
N GLY A 692 -52.31 -0.95 14.35
CA GLY A 692 -52.66 -2.20 13.67
C GLY A 692 -54.18 -2.33 13.49
N LEU A 693 -54.95 -1.99 14.53
CA LEU A 693 -56.41 -1.93 14.46
C LEU A 693 -56.88 -0.90 13.40
N PHE A 694 -56.34 0.31 13.38
CA PHE A 694 -56.71 1.34 12.38
C PHE A 694 -56.35 0.93 10.94
N SER A 695 -55.22 0.27 10.72
CA SER A 695 -54.84 -0.24 9.40
C SER A 695 -55.75 -1.39 8.96
N HIS A 696 -56.12 -2.26 9.90
CA HIS A 696 -57.05 -3.36 9.67
C HIS A 696 -58.49 -2.88 9.42
N MET A 697 -59.01 -1.94 10.21
CA MET A 697 -60.36 -1.35 10.04
C MET A 697 -60.55 -0.66 8.69
N ARG A 698 -59.48 -0.11 8.10
CA ARG A 698 -59.49 0.46 6.75
C ARG A 698 -59.69 -0.59 5.64
N LYS A 699 -59.34 -1.85 5.89
CA LYS A 699 -59.53 -2.97 4.95
C LYS A 699 -60.73 -3.86 5.31
N CYS A 700 -61.08 -3.90 6.59
CA CYS A 700 -62.20 -4.64 7.16
C CYS A 700 -63.51 -3.93 6.81
N GLY A 701 -64.05 -4.26 5.63
CA GLY A 701 -65.24 -3.64 5.04
C GLY A 701 -65.26 -3.59 3.51
N SER A 702 -64.37 -4.32 2.81
CA SER A 702 -64.32 -4.37 1.33
C SER A 702 -64.67 -5.75 0.75
N GLN A 703 -65.38 -6.59 1.52
CA GLN A 703 -65.92 -7.84 0.99
C GLN A 703 -67.42 -7.91 1.30
N ASN A 704 -68.22 -7.66 0.26
CA ASN A 704 -69.63 -8.04 0.23
C ASN A 704 -69.76 -9.57 0.43
N PRO A 705 -70.84 -10.03 1.08
CA PRO A 705 -71.12 -11.45 1.22
C PRO A 705 -71.65 -12.05 -0.09
N GLN A 706 -71.28 -13.30 -0.36
CA GLN A 706 -71.97 -14.21 -1.28
C GLN A 706 -72.06 -15.60 -0.61
N PRO A 707 -73.07 -16.41 -0.96
CA PRO A 707 -74.09 -16.85 -0.01
C PRO A 707 -73.89 -18.28 0.49
N LEU A 708 -74.31 -18.55 1.73
CA LEU A 708 -75.54 -19.30 2.10
C LEU A 708 -75.75 -19.22 3.60
#